data_AF-A0A7X0RT20-F1
#
_entry.id   AF-A0A7X0RT20-F1
#
_cell.length_a   1.000
_cell.length_b   1.000
_cell.length_c   1.000
_cell.angle_alpha   90.00
_cell.angle_beta   90.00
_cell.angle_gamma   90.00
#
_symmetry.space_group_name_H-M   'P 1'
#
loop_
_entity.id
_entity.type
_entity.pdbx_description
1 polymer ?
#
loop_
_entity_poly.entity_id
_entity_poly.type
_entity_poly.pdbx_seq_one_letter_code
_entity_poly.pdbx_strand_id
1 'polypeptide(L)'
;MNMKKHAKRLKLASIALLIAVSAPLPAMASDGPPPNASYSPTVIGETYQKKMVYFSNDEFNRSADLTEAQKAAILAGLDASRTIPDQLEVLKTIGLEQVTAFAQEGDTLWIGTTKGLQRLNVKEKDPRDYAQYLAGPRYLYNGDDRVTGLYADGQSGVWVRNGNGIVHIVVTTASLKDKADTYERLTRTVNDRNGMIGEDVAYARNGDAYVGRPTTNDNDGLWTSEYAIGEIYRYLTAKREGDAAEMAAAKADATRAAKAVMLLAQISGRGDGFIARSYIMEGDSQPNGLWFKKQKTETVLEDGSVSTAVYGVAVDTSDARKKGELRITDPRLVAEAESAYAAATGHAYADDYGDKGIFPVLADKSGNVVWRLKSPVVEAVDPMLAELYGGNANDDKVIYKADTSSDEVNGQMALLYFAANYLFDGTGAEDAHLKQLAIQFADRIVKGIVTNGFAMLDATGNPTTWARWNATYFAPQIDYTLNTEGVPPGEYEGGYESDVNADEIVSFVKTAIYLTSLEPELYGADNALFREVYDKLWTPRADGGSYDNRDSSYSDATSGIGYIEIMEQYIQRKKDVLSSDFDDYPDINSAIHASENWRLAVNFSDENLFAMAFLPLIDIEMNENPNSERVAKLRGVFDQWWANMKDENNPFYIYLYQKTYPERTDADLGAAAWALARMPQYRVSFPVNNSMRADAPLVQYFNYRDYTKINGDRKGVVSTSRPLPLDETDIHKFNSSPFTAFSGYTNATILNNDYVDYTKVKYNGVSYTSGSMESGTWFLLPYWMGRYHGMLKEQ
;
A
#
# COMPACT_ATOMS: atom_id res chain seq x y z
N MET A 1 -2.19 22.02 49.57
CA MET A 1 -3.29 21.39 50.35
C MET A 1 -4.43 21.02 49.40
N ASN A 2 -4.99 19.81 49.52
CA ASN A 2 -6.02 19.17 48.66
C ASN A 2 -5.62 18.57 47.28
N MET A 3 -4.57 17.73 47.25
CA MET A 3 -4.44 16.62 46.29
C MET A 3 -5.12 15.35 46.85
N LYS A 4 -6.46 15.23 46.77
CA LYS A 4 -7.18 13.97 47.13
C LYS A 4 -8.49 13.74 46.36
N LYS A 5 -8.56 14.08 45.06
CA LYS A 5 -9.76 13.80 44.24
C LYS A 5 -9.57 13.06 42.91
N HIS A 6 -8.36 12.61 42.53
CA HIS A 6 -8.18 11.89 41.25
C HIS A 6 -7.70 10.44 41.37
N ALA A 7 -7.54 9.89 42.58
CA ALA A 7 -7.11 8.51 42.79
C ALA A 7 -8.26 7.52 43.10
N LYS A 8 -9.45 7.72 42.52
CA LYS A 8 -10.65 6.89 42.82
C LYS A 8 -11.42 6.42 41.58
N ARG A 9 -10.77 6.21 40.44
CA ARG A 9 -11.41 5.55 39.27
C ARG A 9 -10.74 4.25 38.76
N LEU A 10 -9.57 3.85 39.28
CA LEU A 10 -9.04 2.50 39.08
C LEU A 10 -9.33 1.63 40.30
N LYS A 11 -10.56 1.09 40.40
CA LYS A 11 -10.93 -0.09 41.21
C LYS A 11 -12.44 -0.32 41.11
N LEU A 12 -12.89 -0.75 39.94
CA LEU A 12 -14.12 -1.50 39.75
C LEU A 12 -13.96 -2.35 38.49
N ALA A 13 -13.02 -3.30 38.56
CA ALA A 13 -13.17 -4.56 37.85
C ALA A 13 -14.33 -5.28 38.55
N SER A 14 -15.55 -4.98 38.14
CA SER A 14 -16.74 -5.74 38.52
C SER A 14 -17.27 -6.36 37.25
N ILE A 15 -17.23 -7.68 37.27
CA ILE A 15 -17.84 -8.63 36.35
C ILE A 15 -19.23 -8.12 35.98
N ALA A 16 -19.31 -7.35 34.91
CA ALA A 16 -20.53 -7.14 34.16
C ALA A 16 -20.47 -8.18 33.06
N LEU A 17 -21.16 -9.30 33.31
CA LEU A 17 -21.51 -10.25 32.27
C LEU A 17 -22.48 -9.52 31.33
N LEU A 18 -21.96 -8.66 30.45
CA LEU A 18 -22.72 -8.16 29.32
C LEU A 18 -22.92 -9.38 28.42
N ILE A 19 -24.17 -9.83 28.34
CA ILE A 19 -24.63 -10.57 27.18
C ILE A 19 -24.50 -9.57 26.03
N ALA A 20 -23.33 -9.57 25.38
CA ALA A 20 -23.18 -9.00 24.07
C ALA A 20 -24.25 -9.68 23.23
N VAL A 21 -25.27 -8.92 22.83
CA VAL A 21 -26.06 -9.30 21.67
C VAL A 21 -25.08 -9.17 20.51
N SER A 22 -24.28 -10.22 20.31
CA SER A 22 -23.67 -10.45 19.02
C SER A 22 -24.84 -10.44 18.05
N ALA A 23 -24.85 -9.45 17.15
CA ALA A 23 -25.63 -9.62 15.94
C ALA A 23 -25.27 -11.01 15.42
N PRO A 24 -26.27 -11.87 15.14
CA PRO A 24 -25.98 -13.22 14.71
C PRO A 24 -25.06 -13.11 13.50
N LEU A 25 -23.85 -13.67 13.62
CA LEU A 25 -23.06 -14.02 12.45
C LEU A 25 -24.05 -14.68 11.48
N PRO A 26 -24.23 -14.15 10.24
CA PRO A 26 -25.09 -14.83 9.30
C PRO A 26 -24.63 -16.28 9.24
N ALA A 27 -25.58 -17.19 9.45
CA ALA A 27 -25.32 -18.61 9.68
C ALA A 27 -24.26 -19.14 8.71
N MET A 28 -23.07 -19.44 9.25
CA MET A 28 -21.94 -20.03 8.54
C MET A 28 -22.34 -21.44 8.11
N ALA A 29 -22.96 -21.55 6.94
CA ALA A 29 -23.48 -22.82 6.45
C ALA A 29 -23.40 -22.92 4.91
N SER A 30 -22.21 -22.74 4.33
CA SER A 30 -21.74 -23.49 3.16
C SER A 30 -20.32 -23.07 2.75
N ASP A 31 -19.53 -24.01 2.20
CA ASP A 31 -18.25 -23.78 1.50
C ASP A 31 -18.42 -23.05 0.15
N GLY A 32 -19.36 -22.10 0.08
CA GLY A 32 -19.83 -21.49 -1.17
C GLY A 32 -20.22 -20.03 -1.03
N PRO A 33 -20.57 -19.39 -2.16
CA PRO A 33 -21.03 -18.00 -2.20
C PRO A 33 -22.21 -17.75 -1.22
N PRO A 34 -22.41 -16.50 -0.76
CA PRO A 34 -23.54 -16.19 0.10
C PRO A 34 -24.87 -16.53 -0.61
N PRO A 35 -25.97 -16.80 0.12
CA PRO A 35 -27.22 -17.31 -0.49
C PRO A 35 -27.84 -16.43 -1.58
N ASN A 36 -27.52 -15.12 -1.59
CA ASN A 36 -27.98 -14.16 -2.60
C ASN A 36 -27.03 -13.97 -3.78
N ALA A 37 -25.93 -14.73 -3.85
CA ALA A 37 -24.95 -14.63 -4.92
C ALA A 37 -25.37 -15.41 -6.18
N SER A 38 -25.14 -14.78 -7.34
CA SER A 38 -25.31 -15.40 -8.67
C SER A 38 -23.99 -15.93 -9.26
N TYR A 39 -22.85 -15.53 -8.71
CA TYR A 39 -21.54 -15.99 -9.18
C TYR A 39 -21.22 -17.40 -8.69
N SER A 40 -20.33 -18.08 -9.41
CA SER A 40 -19.77 -19.38 -9.02
C SER A 40 -18.30 -19.22 -8.66
N PRO A 41 -17.77 -19.99 -7.69
CA PRO A 41 -16.35 -19.93 -7.36
C PRO A 41 -15.49 -20.32 -8.56
N THR A 42 -14.39 -19.59 -8.78
CA THR A 42 -13.32 -20.06 -9.66
C THR A 42 -12.60 -21.22 -8.96
N VAL A 43 -12.70 -22.41 -9.54
CA VAL A 43 -11.98 -23.61 -9.05
C VAL A 43 -10.59 -23.65 -9.67
N ILE A 44 -9.57 -23.58 -8.81
CA ILE A 44 -8.16 -23.66 -9.20
C ILE A 44 -7.51 -24.86 -8.52
N GLY A 45 -6.73 -25.62 -9.28
CA GLY A 45 -5.92 -26.72 -8.75
C GLY A 45 -4.47 -26.30 -8.66
N GLU A 46 -3.56 -27.28 -8.72
CA GLU A 46 -2.14 -26.96 -8.80
C GLU A 46 -1.81 -26.16 -10.07
N THR A 47 -0.93 -25.17 -9.92
CA THR A 47 -0.49 -24.25 -10.99
C THR A 47 1.02 -24.33 -11.16
N TYR A 48 1.50 -24.07 -12.38
CA TYR A 48 2.93 -24.05 -12.64
C TYR A 48 3.63 -22.91 -11.90
N GLN A 49 4.65 -23.27 -11.13
CA GLN A 49 5.59 -22.37 -10.48
C GLN A 49 6.97 -22.53 -11.10
N LYS A 50 7.73 -21.42 -11.13
CA LYS A 50 9.08 -21.38 -11.70
C LYS A 50 10.08 -21.22 -10.55
N LYS A 51 10.98 -22.19 -10.39
CA LYS A 51 12.14 -22.10 -9.50
C LYS A 51 13.40 -21.96 -10.35
N MET A 52 14.15 -20.88 -10.11
CA MET A 52 15.34 -20.57 -10.89
C MET A 52 16.60 -20.95 -10.12
N VAL A 53 17.47 -21.71 -10.77
CA VAL A 53 18.83 -22.03 -10.30
C VAL A 53 19.84 -21.34 -11.21
N TYR A 54 20.64 -20.46 -10.63
CA TYR A 54 21.54 -19.57 -11.36
C TYR A 54 22.98 -20.10 -11.28
N PHE A 55 23.68 -20.09 -12.40
CA PHE A 55 25.10 -20.43 -12.47
C PHE A 55 25.84 -19.41 -13.34
N SER A 56 26.89 -18.78 -12.81
CA SER A 56 27.97 -18.31 -13.68
C SER A 56 28.58 -19.51 -14.41
N ASN A 57 29.28 -19.26 -15.52
CA ASN A 57 29.98 -20.33 -16.24
C ASN A 57 30.95 -21.11 -15.31
N ASP A 58 31.64 -20.41 -14.41
CA ASP A 58 32.57 -21.03 -13.46
C ASP A 58 31.85 -21.82 -12.35
N GLU A 59 30.69 -21.35 -11.89
CA GLU A 59 29.87 -22.07 -10.90
C GLU A 59 29.24 -23.32 -11.50
N PHE A 60 28.76 -23.27 -12.75
CA PHE A 60 28.21 -24.45 -13.43
C PHE A 60 29.27 -25.56 -13.52
N ASN A 61 30.48 -25.21 -13.96
CA ASN A 61 31.58 -26.16 -14.09
C ASN A 61 31.98 -26.76 -12.74
N ARG A 62 31.97 -25.97 -11.67
CA ARG A 62 32.33 -26.41 -10.31
C ARG A 62 31.19 -27.01 -9.50
N SER A 63 29.95 -26.97 -10.01
CA SER A 63 28.77 -27.44 -9.28
C SER A 63 28.94 -28.91 -8.89
N ALA A 64 28.74 -29.20 -7.60
CA ALA A 64 28.74 -30.56 -7.05
C ALA A 64 27.36 -31.23 -7.16
N ASP A 65 26.30 -30.43 -7.41
CA ASP A 65 24.93 -30.92 -7.55
C ASP A 65 24.68 -31.60 -8.90
N LEU A 66 25.59 -31.42 -9.85
CA LEU A 66 25.56 -32.03 -11.18
C LEU A 66 26.77 -32.95 -11.37
N THR A 67 26.52 -34.18 -11.81
CA THR A 67 27.59 -35.08 -12.26
C THR A 67 28.23 -34.57 -13.55
N GLU A 68 29.48 -34.95 -13.83
CA GLU A 68 30.16 -34.60 -15.08
C GLU A 68 29.40 -35.06 -16.34
N ALA A 69 28.72 -36.20 -16.26
CA ALA A 69 27.88 -36.70 -17.34
C ALA A 69 26.64 -35.80 -17.58
N GLN A 70 26.00 -35.31 -16.51
CA GLN A 70 24.88 -34.36 -16.63
C GLN A 70 25.36 -33.03 -17.21
N LYS A 71 26.49 -32.49 -16.73
CA LYS A 71 27.06 -31.24 -17.27
C LYS A 71 27.35 -31.38 -18.76
N ALA A 72 27.97 -32.49 -19.18
CA ALA A 72 28.27 -32.76 -20.58
C ALA A 72 26.99 -32.86 -21.44
N ALA A 73 25.94 -33.53 -20.94
CA ALA A 73 24.66 -33.64 -21.64
C ALA A 73 23.96 -32.28 -21.80
N ILE A 74 23.94 -31.47 -20.74
CA ILE A 74 23.38 -30.12 -20.75
C ILE A 74 24.11 -29.26 -21.77
N LEU A 75 25.45 -29.22 -21.75
CA LEU A 75 26.24 -28.42 -22.68
C LEU A 75 26.02 -28.88 -24.14
N ALA A 76 25.97 -30.18 -24.40
CA ALA A 76 25.68 -30.71 -25.73
C ALA A 76 24.28 -30.33 -26.22
N GLY A 77 23.27 -30.38 -25.35
CA GLY A 77 21.91 -29.94 -25.66
C GLY A 77 21.83 -28.44 -25.96
N LEU A 78 22.46 -27.62 -25.12
CA LEU A 78 22.56 -26.17 -25.30
C LEU A 78 23.20 -25.82 -26.65
N ASP A 79 24.21 -26.57 -27.10
CA ASP A 79 24.83 -26.36 -28.41
C ASP A 79 23.96 -26.85 -29.57
N ALA A 80 23.30 -28.01 -29.42
CA ALA A 80 22.42 -28.57 -30.44
C ALA A 80 21.22 -27.66 -30.77
N SER A 81 20.66 -26.99 -29.75
CA SER A 81 19.50 -26.09 -29.89
C SER A 81 19.71 -24.90 -30.81
N ARG A 82 20.95 -24.57 -31.19
CA ARG A 82 21.26 -23.49 -32.15
C ARG A 82 20.84 -23.82 -33.58
N THR A 83 20.48 -25.08 -33.84
CA THR A 83 19.92 -25.51 -35.12
C THR A 83 18.42 -25.20 -35.12
N ILE A 84 18.02 -24.13 -35.83
CA ILE A 84 16.65 -23.64 -35.82
C ILE A 84 15.79 -24.37 -36.86
N PRO A 85 14.62 -24.92 -36.49
CA PRO A 85 13.68 -25.52 -37.44
C PRO A 85 12.88 -24.45 -38.19
N ASP A 86 13.45 -23.94 -39.28
CA ASP A 86 12.89 -22.83 -40.09
C ASP A 86 11.51 -23.12 -40.73
N GLN A 87 11.08 -24.38 -40.75
CA GLN A 87 9.76 -24.79 -41.23
C GLN A 87 8.60 -24.40 -40.30
N LEU A 88 8.85 -24.06 -39.03
CA LEU A 88 7.79 -23.73 -38.08
C LEU A 88 7.28 -22.29 -38.29
N GLU A 89 6.01 -22.14 -38.65
CA GLU A 89 5.37 -20.83 -38.92
C GLU A 89 5.44 -19.86 -37.74
N VAL A 90 5.38 -20.36 -36.50
CA VAL A 90 5.52 -19.52 -35.31
C VAL A 90 6.89 -18.83 -35.24
N LEU A 91 7.95 -19.51 -35.65
CA LEU A 91 9.30 -18.93 -35.66
C LEU A 91 9.43 -17.86 -36.75
N LYS A 92 8.74 -18.03 -37.88
CA LYS A 92 8.67 -17.01 -38.92
C LYS A 92 7.91 -15.78 -38.47
N THR A 93 6.86 -15.97 -37.66
CA THR A 93 6.07 -14.87 -37.09
C THR A 93 6.89 -14.03 -36.10
N ILE A 94 7.78 -14.66 -35.32
CA ILE A 94 8.72 -13.97 -34.44
C ILE A 94 9.80 -13.21 -35.24
N GLY A 95 10.16 -13.73 -36.42
CA GLY A 95 11.29 -13.30 -37.22
C GLY A 95 12.48 -14.23 -37.00
N LEU A 96 12.82 -15.05 -37.99
CA LEU A 96 13.87 -16.08 -37.88
C LEU A 96 15.24 -15.49 -37.53
N GLU A 97 15.49 -14.24 -37.93
CA GLU A 97 16.70 -13.49 -37.59
C GLU A 97 16.81 -13.14 -36.10
N GLN A 98 15.70 -13.17 -35.36
CA GLN A 98 15.67 -12.93 -33.92
C GLN A 98 15.77 -14.22 -33.11
N VAL A 99 15.52 -15.38 -33.71
CA VAL A 99 15.58 -16.69 -33.04
C VAL A 99 17.03 -17.18 -32.99
N THR A 100 17.51 -17.50 -31.80
CA THR A 100 18.90 -17.89 -31.54
C THR A 100 19.07 -19.32 -31.04
N ALA A 101 18.01 -19.89 -30.45
CA ALA A 101 17.99 -21.28 -30.00
C ALA A 101 16.55 -21.81 -29.98
N PHE A 102 16.38 -23.10 -30.15
CA PHE A 102 15.09 -23.77 -30.09
C PHE A 102 15.21 -25.12 -29.36
N ALA A 103 14.27 -25.37 -28.44
CA ALA A 103 14.07 -26.68 -27.83
C ALA A 103 12.57 -26.99 -27.76
N GLN A 104 12.21 -28.25 -27.91
CA GLN A 104 10.82 -28.70 -27.82
C GLN A 104 10.73 -29.89 -26.87
N GLU A 105 9.69 -29.87 -26.04
CA GLU A 105 9.30 -30.98 -25.17
C GLU A 105 7.79 -31.19 -25.25
N GLY A 106 7.39 -32.30 -25.87
CA GLY A 106 5.97 -32.56 -26.15
C GLY A 106 5.35 -31.39 -26.93
N ASP A 107 4.32 -30.78 -26.34
CA ASP A 107 3.61 -29.62 -26.89
C ASP A 107 4.23 -28.26 -26.49
N THR A 108 5.22 -28.25 -25.60
CA THR A 108 5.88 -27.02 -25.15
C THR A 108 7.05 -26.69 -26.07
N LEU A 109 7.02 -25.48 -26.62
CA LEU A 109 8.12 -24.91 -27.39
C LEU A 109 8.88 -23.90 -26.52
N TRP A 110 10.19 -24.07 -26.43
CA TRP A 110 11.11 -23.10 -25.85
C TRP A 110 11.89 -22.42 -26.96
N ILE A 111 11.74 -21.10 -27.05
CA ILE A 111 12.27 -20.28 -28.15
C ILE A 111 13.19 -19.22 -27.56
N GLY A 112 14.49 -19.38 -27.78
CA GLY A 112 15.51 -18.42 -27.40
C GLY A 112 15.61 -17.34 -28.46
N THR A 113 15.64 -16.08 -28.05
CA THR A 113 15.75 -14.95 -28.96
C THR A 113 16.90 -14.01 -28.59
N THR A 114 17.11 -12.99 -29.41
CA THR A 114 18.02 -11.88 -29.10
C THR A 114 17.53 -10.97 -27.97
N LYS A 115 16.27 -11.11 -27.53
CA LYS A 115 15.59 -10.24 -26.56
C LYS A 115 14.85 -11.01 -25.46
N GLY A 116 15.32 -12.21 -25.14
CA GLY A 116 14.79 -13.04 -24.07
C GLY A 116 14.35 -14.43 -24.52
N LEU A 117 13.70 -15.13 -23.61
CA LEU A 117 13.17 -16.48 -23.80
C LEU A 117 11.64 -16.44 -23.91
N GLN A 118 11.08 -17.23 -24.82
CA GLN A 118 9.65 -17.43 -24.93
C GLN A 118 9.31 -18.91 -24.69
N ARG A 119 8.20 -19.13 -23.96
CA ARG A 119 7.56 -20.45 -23.83
C ARG A 119 6.21 -20.41 -24.53
N LEU A 120 5.97 -21.32 -25.47
CA LEU A 120 4.69 -21.46 -26.14
C LEU A 120 4.08 -22.83 -25.86
N ASN A 121 2.83 -22.86 -25.41
CA ASN A 121 2.03 -24.07 -25.31
C ASN A 121 0.53 -23.75 -25.48
N VAL A 122 -0.03 -24.08 -26.64
CA VAL A 122 -1.46 -23.81 -26.94
C VAL A 122 -2.43 -24.77 -26.27
N LYS A 123 -1.93 -25.72 -25.47
CA LYS A 123 -2.72 -26.64 -24.65
C LYS A 123 -2.81 -26.21 -23.18
N GLU A 124 -2.26 -25.05 -22.81
CA GLU A 124 -2.48 -24.50 -21.48
C GLU A 124 -3.98 -24.31 -21.21
N LYS A 125 -4.39 -24.50 -19.95
CA LYS A 125 -5.80 -24.37 -19.55
C LYS A 125 -6.29 -22.93 -19.74
N ASP A 126 -5.42 -21.96 -19.46
CA ASP A 126 -5.70 -20.54 -19.62
C ASP A 126 -5.05 -20.01 -20.90
N PRO A 127 -5.82 -19.46 -21.86
CA PRO A 127 -5.27 -18.87 -23.08
C PRO A 127 -4.25 -17.75 -22.83
N ARG A 128 -4.31 -17.07 -21.67
CA ARG A 128 -3.33 -16.05 -21.27
C ARG A 128 -1.93 -16.63 -21.06
N ASP A 129 -1.82 -17.94 -20.83
CA ASP A 129 -0.55 -18.66 -20.64
C ASP A 129 -0.05 -19.36 -21.90
N TYR A 130 -0.76 -19.25 -23.04
CA TYR A 130 -0.31 -19.83 -24.31
C TYR A 130 1.08 -19.37 -24.71
N ALA A 131 1.41 -18.11 -24.44
CA ALA A 131 2.73 -17.54 -24.62
C ALA A 131 3.19 -16.88 -23.32
N GLN A 132 4.40 -17.22 -22.87
CA GLN A 132 5.05 -16.61 -21.73
C GLN A 132 6.39 -15.99 -22.17
N TYR A 133 6.69 -14.81 -21.65
CA TYR A 133 7.89 -14.05 -21.99
C TYR A 133 8.78 -13.92 -20.76
N LEU A 134 9.99 -14.44 -20.86
CA LEU A 134 10.92 -14.59 -19.75
C LEU A 134 12.20 -13.82 -20.09
N ALA A 135 12.36 -12.66 -19.46
CA ALA A 135 13.48 -11.74 -19.68
C ALA A 135 14.02 -11.19 -18.35
N GLY A 136 15.18 -10.54 -18.42
CA GLY A 136 15.85 -9.95 -17.28
C GLY A 136 16.48 -10.98 -16.33
N PRO A 137 17.14 -10.50 -15.26
CA PRO A 137 17.92 -11.32 -14.35
C PRO A 137 17.13 -12.40 -13.62
N ARG A 138 15.80 -12.25 -13.52
CA ARG A 138 14.90 -13.26 -12.96
C ARG A 138 14.97 -14.58 -13.73
N TYR A 139 15.14 -14.54 -15.05
CA TYR A 139 15.12 -15.74 -15.90
C TYR A 139 16.43 -15.98 -16.65
N LEU A 140 17.24 -14.95 -16.85
CA LEU A 140 18.45 -14.98 -17.66
C LEU A 140 19.63 -14.46 -16.85
N TYR A 141 20.74 -15.21 -16.82
CA TYR A 141 21.84 -14.94 -15.89
C TYR A 141 22.45 -13.55 -16.10
N ASN A 142 22.56 -12.76 -15.03
CA ASN A 142 23.06 -11.38 -15.03
C ASN A 142 22.35 -10.46 -16.05
N GLY A 143 21.09 -10.78 -16.40
CA GLY A 143 20.22 -9.99 -17.28
C GLY A 143 20.66 -9.85 -18.74
N ASP A 144 21.60 -10.65 -19.24
CA ASP A 144 21.84 -10.69 -20.69
C ASP A 144 20.67 -11.41 -21.37
N ASP A 145 19.78 -10.62 -21.99
CA ASP A 145 18.57 -11.11 -22.66
C ASP A 145 18.87 -11.88 -23.96
N ARG A 146 20.13 -11.89 -24.44
CA ARG A 146 20.49 -12.68 -25.62
C ARG A 146 20.65 -14.16 -25.24
N VAL A 147 19.63 -14.96 -25.52
CA VAL A 147 19.71 -16.42 -25.39
C VAL A 147 20.67 -16.99 -26.44
N THR A 148 21.50 -17.96 -26.07
CA THR A 148 22.52 -18.59 -26.94
C THR A 148 22.50 -20.12 -26.90
N GLY A 149 21.60 -20.72 -26.13
CA GLY A 149 21.37 -22.15 -26.07
C GLY A 149 20.21 -22.50 -25.14
N LEU A 150 19.50 -23.56 -25.48
CA LEU A 150 18.39 -24.13 -24.72
C LEU A 150 18.55 -25.65 -24.60
N TYR A 151 18.12 -26.21 -23.47
CA TYR A 151 18.02 -27.65 -23.32
C TYR A 151 16.84 -27.98 -22.41
N ALA A 152 15.79 -28.61 -22.96
CA ALA A 152 14.65 -29.06 -22.17
C ALA A 152 15.10 -30.10 -21.14
N ASP A 153 14.57 -30.03 -19.93
CA ASP A 153 15.06 -30.83 -18.80
C ASP A 153 14.34 -32.18 -18.62
N GLY A 154 13.33 -32.49 -19.44
CA GLY A 154 12.54 -33.72 -19.30
C GLY A 154 11.31 -33.55 -18.41
N GLN A 155 11.11 -32.39 -17.78
CA GLN A 155 10.16 -32.15 -16.68
C GLN A 155 9.44 -30.81 -16.82
N SER A 156 9.13 -30.38 -18.05
CA SER A 156 8.50 -29.08 -18.37
C SER A 156 9.38 -27.86 -18.10
N GLY A 157 10.61 -28.03 -17.61
CA GLY A 157 11.58 -26.98 -17.40
C GLY A 157 12.60 -26.87 -18.53
N VAL A 158 13.55 -25.94 -18.36
CA VAL A 158 14.55 -25.66 -19.39
C VAL A 158 15.84 -25.12 -18.80
N TRP A 159 16.97 -25.55 -19.35
CA TRP A 159 18.27 -24.94 -19.18
C TRP A 159 18.46 -23.86 -20.23
N VAL A 160 18.87 -22.67 -19.82
CA VAL A 160 18.99 -21.49 -20.67
C VAL A 160 20.39 -20.92 -20.53
N ARG A 161 21.10 -20.73 -21.64
CA ARG A 161 22.45 -20.15 -21.66
C ARG A 161 22.45 -18.79 -22.34
N ASN A 162 23.10 -17.80 -21.74
CA ASN A 162 23.42 -16.51 -22.39
C ASN A 162 24.94 -16.27 -22.39
N GLY A 163 25.39 -15.05 -22.70
CA GLY A 163 26.82 -14.73 -22.73
C GLY A 163 27.51 -14.76 -21.36
N ASN A 164 26.74 -14.65 -20.26
CA ASN A 164 27.26 -14.50 -18.90
C ASN A 164 27.16 -15.78 -18.05
N GLY A 165 26.21 -16.67 -18.34
CA GLY A 165 25.99 -17.87 -17.54
C GLY A 165 24.82 -18.73 -18.00
N ILE A 166 24.39 -19.61 -17.09
CA ILE A 166 23.33 -20.61 -17.31
C ILE A 166 22.29 -20.48 -16.19
N VAL A 167 21.01 -20.55 -16.56
CA VAL A 167 19.88 -20.65 -15.62
C VAL A 167 19.14 -21.96 -15.88
N HIS A 168 18.86 -22.73 -14.84
CA HIS A 168 17.88 -23.81 -14.88
C HIS A 168 16.54 -23.28 -14.38
N ILE A 169 15.56 -23.17 -15.29
CA ILE A 169 14.18 -22.86 -14.94
C ILE A 169 13.49 -24.19 -14.68
N VAL A 170 13.38 -24.55 -13.41
CA VAL A 170 12.64 -25.73 -12.96
C VAL A 170 11.17 -25.35 -12.90
N VAL A 171 10.32 -26.13 -13.57
CA VAL A 171 8.87 -25.99 -13.45
C VAL A 171 8.37 -27.00 -12.43
N THR A 172 7.73 -26.51 -11.37
CA THR A 172 7.05 -27.32 -10.35
C THR A 172 5.57 -26.99 -10.35
N THR A 173 4.75 -27.81 -9.69
CA THR A 173 3.34 -27.48 -9.44
C THR A 173 3.14 -27.12 -7.97
N ALA A 174 2.23 -26.20 -7.68
CA ALA A 174 1.83 -25.82 -6.32
C ALA A 174 0.39 -25.30 -6.31
N SER A 175 -0.35 -25.55 -5.24
CA SER A 175 -1.65 -24.90 -4.99
C SER A 175 -1.45 -23.41 -4.64
N LEU A 176 -2.52 -22.62 -4.67
CA LEU A 176 -2.44 -21.24 -4.16
C LEU A 176 -2.25 -21.23 -2.63
N LYS A 177 -2.76 -22.25 -1.92
CA LYS A 177 -2.48 -22.46 -0.48
C LYS A 177 -1.00 -22.68 -0.19
N ASP A 178 -0.29 -23.50 -0.97
CA ASP A 178 1.17 -23.71 -0.81
C ASP A 178 1.96 -22.40 -1.01
N LYS A 179 1.47 -21.56 -1.93
CA LYS A 179 2.01 -20.22 -2.17
C LYS A 179 1.70 -19.27 -1.02
N ALA A 180 0.47 -19.28 -0.50
CA ALA A 180 0.09 -18.54 0.70
C ALA A 180 1.03 -18.89 1.87
N ASP A 181 1.23 -20.18 2.14
CA ASP A 181 2.10 -20.66 3.22
C ASP A 181 3.57 -20.23 3.05
N THR A 182 4.01 -20.09 1.81
CA THR A 182 5.32 -19.52 1.51
C THR A 182 5.38 -18.04 1.82
N TYR A 183 4.37 -17.26 1.43
CA TYR A 183 4.30 -15.85 1.78
C TYR A 183 4.18 -15.63 3.28
N GLU A 184 3.38 -16.39 4.02
CA GLU A 184 3.30 -16.26 5.49
C GLU A 184 4.65 -16.53 6.16
N ARG A 185 5.39 -17.53 5.67
CA ARG A 185 6.73 -17.80 6.15
C ARG A 185 7.68 -16.62 5.86
N LEU A 186 7.66 -16.10 4.64
CA LEU A 186 8.51 -14.97 4.24
C LEU A 186 8.16 -13.70 5.00
N THR A 187 6.88 -13.42 5.24
CA THR A 187 6.44 -12.30 6.07
C THR A 187 7.12 -12.35 7.43
N ARG A 188 7.11 -13.52 8.09
CA ARG A 188 7.77 -13.70 9.40
C ARG A 188 9.30 -13.63 9.38
N THR A 189 9.96 -14.15 8.34
CA THR A 189 11.42 -14.23 8.30
C THR A 189 12.10 -13.06 7.60
N VAL A 190 11.34 -12.30 6.81
CA VAL A 190 11.84 -11.21 5.97
C VAL A 190 11.18 -9.89 6.33
N ASN A 191 9.85 -9.80 6.32
CA ASN A 191 9.15 -8.50 6.34
C ASN A 191 8.80 -7.97 7.74
N ASP A 192 8.62 -8.83 8.74
CA ASP A 192 8.19 -8.45 10.10
C ASP A 192 9.29 -7.66 10.85
N ARG A 193 8.97 -6.39 11.14
CA ARG A 193 9.68 -5.51 12.06
C ARG A 193 8.78 -5.24 13.26
N ASN A 194 8.89 -6.08 14.29
CA ASN A 194 8.14 -5.89 15.53
C ASN A 194 6.60 -5.85 15.32
N GLY A 195 6.11 -6.65 14.37
CA GLY A 195 4.71 -6.71 13.97
C GLY A 195 4.34 -5.78 12.82
N MET A 196 5.21 -4.83 12.45
CA MET A 196 5.05 -4.01 11.24
C MET A 196 5.52 -4.80 10.01
N ILE A 197 4.69 -4.87 8.98
CA ILE A 197 5.03 -5.58 7.75
C ILE A 197 5.48 -4.56 6.71
N GLY A 198 6.80 -4.49 6.51
CA GLY A 198 7.41 -3.62 5.51
C GLY A 198 7.21 -4.18 4.10
N GLU A 199 6.94 -3.29 3.15
CA GLU A 199 6.81 -3.58 1.73
C GLU A 199 8.12 -4.06 1.11
N ASP A 200 9.14 -3.20 0.96
CA ASP A 200 10.39 -3.49 0.25
C ASP A 200 11.55 -3.73 1.22
N VAL A 201 11.83 -5.00 1.53
CA VAL A 201 12.78 -5.35 2.58
C VAL A 201 14.07 -5.93 2.01
N ALA A 202 15.18 -5.28 2.39
CA ALA A 202 16.51 -5.80 2.14
C ALA A 202 16.67 -7.20 2.75
N TYR A 203 17.12 -8.17 1.94
CA TYR A 203 17.30 -9.55 2.38
C TYR A 203 18.69 -10.07 2.05
N ALA A 204 19.09 -11.11 2.79
CA ALA A 204 20.16 -12.02 2.41
C ALA A 204 19.61 -13.45 2.33
N ARG A 205 20.12 -14.21 1.37
CA ARG A 205 19.76 -15.62 1.13
C ARG A 205 20.94 -16.52 1.49
N ASN A 206 20.66 -17.57 2.25
CA ASN A 206 21.61 -18.63 2.57
C ASN A 206 20.97 -19.99 2.25
N GLY A 207 21.41 -20.62 1.17
CA GLY A 207 20.71 -21.79 0.61
C GLY A 207 19.27 -21.41 0.20
N ASP A 208 18.28 -22.12 0.73
CA ASP A 208 16.86 -21.83 0.47
C ASP A 208 16.21 -20.90 1.51
N ALA A 209 16.97 -20.47 2.53
CA ALA A 209 16.46 -19.57 3.57
C ALA A 209 16.68 -18.09 3.20
N TYR A 210 15.66 -17.27 3.46
CA TYR A 210 15.69 -15.82 3.32
C TYR A 210 15.62 -15.17 4.70
N VAL A 211 16.50 -14.21 4.95
CA VAL A 211 16.54 -13.44 6.20
C VAL A 211 16.50 -11.96 5.84
N GLY A 212 15.48 -11.27 6.33
CA GLY A 212 15.29 -9.84 6.11
C GLY A 212 16.06 -8.96 7.09
N ARG A 213 16.17 -7.69 6.72
CA ARG A 213 16.64 -6.58 7.56
C ARG A 213 15.63 -5.44 7.43
N PRO A 214 14.39 -5.64 7.92
CA PRO A 214 13.33 -4.65 7.71
C PRO A 214 13.65 -3.37 8.46
N THR A 215 13.42 -2.25 7.80
CA THR A 215 13.56 -0.89 8.37
C THR A 215 12.20 -0.23 8.46
N THR A 216 12.12 0.91 9.13
CA THR A 216 10.93 1.77 9.07
C THR A 216 10.66 2.22 7.63
N ASN A 217 9.38 2.27 7.26
CA ASN A 217 8.88 2.82 6.00
C ASN A 217 7.77 3.84 6.31
N ASP A 218 7.58 4.80 5.40
CA ASP A 218 6.60 5.86 5.52
C ASP A 218 5.16 5.33 5.60
N ASN A 219 4.83 4.24 4.92
CA ASN A 219 3.47 3.68 4.87
C ASN A 219 3.34 2.36 5.67
N ASP A 220 4.18 2.15 6.70
CA ASP A 220 4.16 0.93 7.55
C ASP A 220 2.75 0.61 8.07
N GLY A 221 1.97 1.65 8.45
CA GLY A 221 0.61 1.49 8.97
C GLY A 221 -0.37 0.94 7.94
N LEU A 222 -0.31 1.41 6.68
CA LEU A 222 -1.19 0.96 5.60
C LEU A 222 -0.92 -0.51 5.27
N TRP A 223 0.33 -0.86 4.99
CA TRP A 223 0.69 -2.23 4.57
C TRP A 223 0.49 -3.27 5.65
N THR A 224 0.76 -2.90 6.90
CA THR A 224 0.48 -3.77 8.05
C THR A 224 -1.02 -3.98 8.22
N SER A 225 -1.84 -2.96 7.93
CA SER A 225 -3.30 -3.07 7.98
C SER A 225 -3.84 -4.02 6.91
N GLU A 226 -3.38 -3.91 5.67
CA GLU A 226 -3.75 -4.82 4.59
C GLU A 226 -3.38 -6.27 4.90
N TYR A 227 -2.16 -6.49 5.41
CA TYR A 227 -1.72 -7.82 5.85
C TYR A 227 -2.62 -8.36 6.97
N ALA A 228 -2.89 -7.54 7.99
CA ALA A 228 -3.74 -7.93 9.10
C ALA A 228 -5.16 -8.28 8.66
N ILE A 229 -5.75 -7.53 7.72
CA ILE A 229 -7.06 -7.85 7.14
C ILE A 229 -7.02 -9.17 6.38
N GLY A 230 -5.94 -9.44 5.63
CA GLY A 230 -5.70 -10.75 5.00
C GLY A 230 -5.69 -11.90 6.02
N GLU A 231 -4.95 -11.74 7.12
CA GLU A 231 -4.90 -12.72 8.21
C GLU A 231 -6.23 -12.87 8.95
N ILE A 232 -7.05 -11.80 9.02
CA ILE A 232 -8.42 -11.89 9.54
C ILE A 232 -9.28 -12.73 8.60
N TYR A 233 -9.19 -12.55 7.28
CA TYR A 233 -9.90 -13.42 6.33
C TYR A 233 -9.40 -14.87 6.39
N ARG A 234 -8.12 -15.10 6.61
CA ARG A 234 -7.54 -16.43 6.86
C ARG A 234 -8.15 -17.06 8.12
N TYR A 235 -8.20 -16.31 9.22
CA TYR A 235 -8.84 -16.73 10.48
C TYR A 235 -10.31 -17.10 10.25
N LEU A 236 -11.07 -16.26 9.56
CA LEU A 236 -12.49 -16.49 9.28
C LEU A 236 -12.71 -17.70 8.37
N THR A 237 -11.85 -17.88 7.36
CA THR A 237 -11.86 -19.05 6.46
C THR A 237 -11.58 -20.33 7.24
N ALA A 238 -10.51 -20.37 8.03
CA ALA A 238 -10.15 -21.52 8.85
C ALA A 238 -11.24 -21.86 9.88
N LYS A 239 -11.85 -20.84 10.50
CA LYS A 239 -12.98 -21.00 11.42
C LYS A 239 -14.20 -21.61 10.72
N ARG A 240 -14.50 -21.20 9.49
CA ARG A 240 -15.59 -21.78 8.68
C ARG A 240 -15.32 -23.23 8.31
N GLU A 241 -14.09 -23.52 7.91
CA GLU A 241 -13.66 -24.84 7.44
C GLU A 241 -13.37 -25.83 8.58
N GLY A 242 -13.35 -25.35 9.83
CA GLY A 242 -13.08 -26.18 11.00
C GLY A 242 -11.60 -26.53 11.19
N ASP A 243 -10.68 -25.80 10.55
CA ASP A 243 -9.24 -25.98 10.72
C ASP A 243 -8.76 -25.23 11.96
N ALA A 244 -8.73 -25.93 13.10
CA ALA A 244 -8.33 -25.34 14.38
C ALA A 244 -6.86 -24.87 14.42
N ALA A 245 -5.96 -25.51 13.66
CA ALA A 245 -4.55 -25.16 13.67
C ALA A 245 -4.28 -23.89 12.86
N GLU A 246 -4.85 -23.83 11.65
CA GLU A 246 -4.79 -22.64 10.81
C GLU A 246 -5.50 -21.45 11.48
N MET A 247 -6.66 -21.69 12.09
CA MET A 247 -7.40 -20.66 12.81
C MET A 247 -6.55 -20.06 13.95
N ALA A 248 -5.86 -20.88 14.74
CA ALA A 248 -5.00 -20.40 15.81
C ALA A 248 -3.79 -19.63 15.28
N ALA A 249 -3.14 -20.10 14.22
CA ALA A 249 -2.01 -19.43 13.59
C ALA A 249 -2.41 -18.06 13.01
N ALA A 250 -3.46 -18.02 12.20
CA ALA A 250 -3.98 -16.81 11.59
C ALA A 250 -4.44 -15.78 12.63
N LYS A 251 -5.09 -16.22 13.71
CA LYS A 251 -5.48 -15.32 14.82
C LYS A 251 -4.24 -14.69 15.48
N ALA A 252 -3.18 -15.46 15.69
CA ALA A 252 -1.94 -14.95 16.27
C ALA A 252 -1.24 -13.94 15.34
N ASP A 253 -1.12 -14.26 14.05
CA ASP A 253 -0.52 -13.40 13.03
C ASP A 253 -1.33 -12.08 12.89
N ALA A 254 -2.66 -12.18 12.76
CA ALA A 254 -3.57 -11.03 12.70
C ALA A 254 -3.51 -10.15 13.97
N THR A 255 -3.52 -10.77 15.16
CA THR A 255 -3.47 -10.04 16.44
C THR A 255 -2.16 -9.27 16.58
N ARG A 256 -1.04 -9.89 16.19
CA ARG A 256 0.28 -9.24 16.23
C ARG A 256 0.31 -8.00 15.32
N ALA A 257 -0.16 -8.11 14.09
CA ALA A 257 -0.21 -6.99 13.14
C ALA A 257 -1.20 -5.91 13.58
N ALA A 258 -2.38 -6.29 14.11
CA ALA A 258 -3.35 -5.35 14.66
C ALA A 258 -2.79 -4.56 15.84
N LYS A 259 -2.08 -5.22 16.78
CA LYS A 259 -1.36 -4.54 17.87
C LYS A 259 -0.31 -3.56 17.34
N ALA A 260 0.39 -3.89 16.25
CA ALA A 260 1.40 -2.99 15.67
C ALA A 260 0.76 -1.71 15.15
N VAL A 261 -0.34 -1.80 14.41
CA VAL A 261 -1.07 -0.61 13.93
C VAL A 261 -1.68 0.18 15.10
N MET A 262 -2.27 -0.49 16.08
CA MET A 262 -2.76 0.16 17.31
C MET A 262 -1.65 0.88 18.09
N LEU A 263 -0.43 0.34 18.09
CA LEU A 263 0.73 0.99 18.69
C LEU A 263 0.96 2.35 18.03
N LEU A 264 0.86 2.48 16.70
CA LEU A 264 1.01 3.79 16.02
C LEU A 264 -0.05 4.82 16.44
N ALA A 265 -1.27 4.40 16.76
CA ALA A 265 -2.31 5.30 17.29
C ALA A 265 -2.00 5.82 18.70
N GLN A 266 -1.14 5.13 19.46
CA GLN A 266 -0.86 5.47 20.85
C GLN A 266 0.58 5.92 21.10
N ILE A 267 1.52 5.63 20.20
CA ILE A 267 2.95 5.78 20.46
C ILE A 267 3.36 7.22 20.72
N SER A 268 2.64 8.20 20.18
CA SER A 268 2.84 9.62 20.48
C SER A 268 2.45 9.97 21.93
N GLY A 269 1.52 9.21 22.51
CA GLY A 269 0.95 9.41 23.85
C GLY A 269 0.12 10.69 23.97
N ARG A 270 -0.30 11.29 22.85
CA ARG A 270 -1.04 12.57 22.84
C ARG A 270 -2.51 12.45 23.25
N GLY A 271 -3.10 11.26 23.09
CA GLY A 271 -4.49 10.99 23.49
C GLY A 271 -5.55 11.80 22.73
N ASP A 272 -5.18 12.51 21.67
CA ASP A 272 -6.01 13.44 20.89
C ASP A 272 -6.43 12.88 19.52
N GLY A 273 -6.10 11.62 19.24
CA GLY A 273 -6.37 10.95 17.96
C GLY A 273 -5.26 11.08 16.93
N PHE A 274 -4.14 11.75 17.24
CA PHE A 274 -2.98 11.76 16.37
C PHE A 274 -2.32 10.38 16.29
N ILE A 275 -2.22 9.84 15.07
CA ILE A 275 -1.51 8.60 14.79
C ILE A 275 -0.10 8.91 14.30
N ALA A 276 0.91 8.17 14.77
CA ALA A 276 2.26 8.29 14.25
C ALA A 276 2.40 7.57 12.90
N ARG A 277 3.21 8.14 12.01
CA ARG A 277 3.47 7.56 10.68
C ARG A 277 4.26 6.25 10.76
N SER A 278 5.32 6.26 11.56
CA SER A 278 6.12 5.09 11.90
C SER A 278 6.91 5.37 13.18
N TYR A 279 7.75 4.43 13.59
CA TYR A 279 8.66 4.58 14.72
C TYR A 279 9.93 3.77 14.55
N ILE A 280 10.97 4.21 15.25
CA ILE A 280 12.25 3.52 15.39
C ILE A 280 12.66 3.47 16.86
N MET A 281 13.58 2.57 17.16
CA MET A 281 14.23 2.49 18.45
C MET A 281 15.56 3.24 18.42
N GLU A 282 15.99 3.76 19.56
CA GLU A 282 17.30 4.39 19.69
C GLU A 282 18.42 3.44 19.23
N GLY A 283 19.20 3.89 18.23
CA GLY A 283 20.26 3.10 17.58
C GLY A 283 19.93 2.70 16.14
N ASP A 284 18.65 2.74 15.76
CA ASP A 284 18.21 2.50 14.38
C ASP A 284 18.58 3.69 13.48
N SER A 285 18.65 3.43 12.17
CA SER A 285 18.77 4.50 11.17
C SER A 285 17.47 5.31 11.14
N GLN A 286 17.59 6.63 11.22
CA GLN A 286 16.46 7.55 11.17
C GLN A 286 16.29 8.12 9.75
N PRO A 287 15.18 7.81 9.05
CA PRO A 287 14.84 8.44 7.77
C PRO A 287 14.52 9.93 7.88
N ASN A 288 14.35 10.57 6.73
CA ASN A 288 13.85 11.94 6.64
C ASN A 288 12.41 12.07 7.19
N GLY A 289 12.06 13.27 7.64
CA GLY A 289 10.73 13.61 8.17
C GLY A 289 10.76 14.36 9.50
N LEU A 290 9.59 14.61 10.08
CA LEU A 290 9.45 15.16 11.43
C LEU A 290 9.40 14.04 12.47
N TRP A 291 10.34 14.02 13.39
CA TRP A 291 10.47 12.97 14.40
C TRP A 291 10.54 13.53 15.82
N PHE A 292 10.06 12.75 16.79
CA PHE A 292 10.06 13.11 18.20
C PHE A 292 10.60 11.96 19.06
N LYS A 293 11.50 12.28 19.99
CA LYS A 293 11.98 11.35 21.02
C LYS A 293 11.29 11.65 22.35
N LYS A 294 10.75 10.62 23.02
CA LYS A 294 10.16 10.80 24.36
C LYS A 294 11.25 11.14 25.38
N GLN A 295 11.02 12.19 26.16
CA GLN A 295 11.94 12.67 27.20
C GLN A 295 11.19 13.07 28.47
N LYS A 296 11.75 12.68 29.62
CA LYS A 296 11.29 13.11 30.94
C LYS A 296 11.91 14.47 31.27
N THR A 297 11.08 15.41 31.65
CA THR A 297 11.48 16.73 32.16
C THR A 297 11.08 16.84 33.61
N GLU A 298 12.04 17.16 34.48
CA GLU A 298 11.80 17.46 35.88
C GLU A 298 11.84 18.97 36.09
N THR A 299 10.83 19.52 36.76
CA THR A 299 10.74 20.93 37.12
C THR A 299 10.64 21.05 38.64
N VAL A 300 11.57 21.80 39.24
CA VAL A 300 11.48 22.16 40.65
C VAL A 300 10.49 23.30 40.78
N LEU A 301 9.39 23.05 41.48
CA LEU A 301 8.35 24.03 41.76
C LEU A 301 8.83 25.02 42.84
N GLU A 302 8.16 26.16 42.95
CA GLU A 302 8.49 27.22 43.93
C GLU A 302 8.51 26.72 45.38
N ASP A 303 7.77 25.66 45.70
CA ASP A 303 7.73 25.01 47.01
C ASP A 303 8.84 23.96 47.23
N GLY A 304 9.76 23.82 46.26
CA GLY A 304 10.86 22.85 46.29
C GLY A 304 10.48 21.43 45.89
N SER A 305 9.21 21.15 45.53
CA SER A 305 8.79 19.85 45.02
C SER A 305 9.17 19.66 43.55
N VAL A 306 9.37 18.42 43.11
CA VAL A 306 9.71 18.09 41.72
C VAL A 306 8.47 17.61 40.99
N SER A 307 8.10 18.30 39.91
CA SER A 307 7.10 17.85 38.94
C SER A 307 7.79 17.17 37.76
N THR A 308 7.42 15.95 37.43
CA THR A 308 7.92 15.23 36.26
C THR A 308 6.86 15.21 35.17
N ALA A 309 7.20 15.70 33.98
CA ALA A 309 6.37 15.65 32.78
C ALA A 309 7.12 14.90 31.66
N VAL A 310 6.37 14.24 30.76
CA VAL A 310 6.95 13.58 29.59
C VAL A 310 6.54 14.36 28.34
N TYR A 311 7.50 14.60 27.45
CA TYR A 311 7.27 15.24 26.16
C TYR A 311 7.91 14.41 25.06
N GLY A 312 7.28 14.34 23.90
CA GLY A 312 7.98 14.09 22.65
C GLY A 312 8.76 15.35 22.29
N VAL A 313 10.07 15.26 22.18
CA VAL A 313 10.94 16.40 21.83
C VAL A 313 11.42 16.20 20.40
N ALA A 314 11.19 17.20 19.54
CA ALA A 314 11.55 17.12 18.13
C ALA A 314 13.05 16.84 17.97
N VAL A 315 13.42 15.87 17.14
CA VAL A 315 14.81 15.52 16.83
C VAL A 315 15.19 16.01 15.42
N ASP A 316 16.45 16.38 15.23
CA ASP A 316 16.91 17.03 13.99
C ASP A 316 16.99 15.98 12.85
N THR A 317 16.32 16.24 11.73
CA THR A 317 16.65 15.60 10.45
C THR A 317 17.24 16.68 9.55
N SER A 318 18.40 16.39 8.97
CA SER A 318 19.24 17.30 8.18
C SER A 318 18.56 17.92 6.94
N ASP A 319 17.32 17.53 6.62
CA ASP A 319 16.50 18.04 5.52
C ASP A 319 15.22 18.79 5.95
N ALA A 320 14.77 18.76 7.22
CA ALA A 320 13.57 19.50 7.65
C ALA A 320 13.69 21.03 7.41
N ARG A 321 14.92 21.54 7.36
CA ARG A 321 15.24 22.94 7.01
C ARG A 321 15.21 23.22 5.50
N LYS A 322 15.30 22.21 4.63
CA LYS A 322 15.52 22.39 3.18
C LYS A 322 14.25 22.48 2.34
N LYS A 323 13.12 21.94 2.81
CA LYS A 323 11.85 21.97 2.06
C LYS A 323 10.90 23.10 2.44
N GLY A 324 11.10 23.79 3.57
CA GLY A 324 10.20 24.89 3.98
C GLY A 324 8.77 24.45 4.34
N GLU A 325 8.47 23.15 4.31
CA GLU A 325 7.15 22.53 4.47
C GLU A 325 6.72 22.35 5.93
N LEU A 326 7.66 22.31 6.88
CA LEU A 326 7.39 22.06 8.30
C LEU A 326 7.58 23.34 9.13
N ARG A 327 6.68 24.31 8.97
CA ARG A 327 6.69 25.57 9.73
C ARG A 327 5.68 25.52 10.86
N ILE A 328 6.06 26.06 12.00
CA ILE A 328 5.15 26.29 13.12
C ILE A 328 4.38 27.58 12.83
N THR A 329 3.05 27.50 12.89
CA THR A 329 2.15 28.65 12.69
C THR A 329 1.43 29.04 13.98
N ASP A 330 1.38 28.17 15.00
CA ASP A 330 0.78 28.51 16.30
C ASP A 330 1.53 29.70 16.90
N PRO A 331 0.87 30.86 17.09
CA PRO A 331 1.54 32.08 17.54
C PRO A 331 2.21 31.94 18.91
N ARG A 332 1.72 31.03 19.76
CA ARG A 332 2.30 30.77 21.09
C ARG A 332 3.63 30.05 20.96
N LEU A 333 3.70 29.05 20.10
CA LEU A 333 4.91 28.29 19.84
C LEU A 333 5.95 29.13 19.09
N VAL A 334 5.50 29.98 18.15
CA VAL A 334 6.37 30.97 17.48
C VAL A 334 6.99 31.90 18.52
N ALA A 335 6.19 32.53 19.38
CA ALA A 335 6.68 33.44 20.41
C ALA A 335 7.62 32.75 21.41
N GLU A 336 7.34 31.49 21.78
CA GLU A 336 8.21 30.68 22.63
C GLU A 336 9.59 30.47 21.98
N ALA A 337 9.59 30.05 20.71
CA ALA A 337 10.82 29.78 19.97
C ALA A 337 11.65 31.05 19.73
N GLU A 338 11.01 32.17 19.37
CA GLU A 338 11.67 33.48 19.21
C GLU A 338 12.26 33.98 20.52
N SER A 339 11.54 33.80 21.63
CA SER A 339 12.04 34.16 22.97
C SER A 339 13.27 33.33 23.36
N ALA A 340 13.24 32.02 23.07
CA ALA A 340 14.38 31.14 23.32
C ALA A 340 15.59 31.50 22.43
N TYR A 341 15.35 31.85 21.16
CA TYR A 341 16.39 32.32 20.24
C TYR A 341 17.06 33.60 20.75
N ALA A 342 16.25 34.59 21.14
CA ALA A 342 16.75 35.86 21.67
C ALA A 342 17.53 35.68 22.97
N ALA A 343 17.07 34.79 23.86
CA ALA A 343 17.78 34.47 25.09
C ALA A 343 19.14 33.79 24.84
N ALA A 344 19.23 32.93 23.82
CA ALA A 344 20.45 32.20 23.50
C ALA A 344 21.48 33.03 22.70
N THR A 345 21.02 33.93 21.83
CA THR A 345 21.89 34.62 20.86
C THR A 345 22.05 36.12 21.14
N GLY A 346 21.12 36.72 21.88
CA GLY A 346 21.02 38.17 22.07
C GLY A 346 20.44 38.92 20.86
N HIS A 347 20.03 38.23 19.79
CA HIS A 347 19.47 38.82 18.57
C HIS A 347 17.99 38.44 18.42
N ALA A 348 17.19 39.25 17.72
CA ALA A 348 15.86 38.80 17.30
C ALA A 348 16.01 37.76 16.17
N TYR A 349 15.14 36.75 16.14
CA TYR A 349 15.17 35.73 15.09
C TYR A 349 15.10 36.33 13.67
N ALA A 350 14.22 37.32 13.48
CA ALA A 350 14.05 38.03 12.22
C ALA A 350 15.32 38.76 11.75
N ASP A 351 16.19 39.23 12.65
CA ASP A 351 17.45 39.88 12.27
C ASP A 351 18.42 38.89 11.61
N ASP A 352 18.36 37.63 12.04
CA ASP A 352 19.27 36.59 11.58
C ASP A 352 18.73 35.78 10.40
N TYR A 353 17.40 35.58 10.33
CA TYR A 353 16.76 34.69 9.37
C TYR A 353 15.70 35.36 8.49
N GLY A 354 15.28 36.59 8.76
CA GLY A 354 14.17 37.25 8.05
C GLY A 354 12.85 36.46 8.20
N ASP A 355 12.05 36.42 7.13
CA ASP A 355 10.70 35.83 7.12
C ASP A 355 10.68 34.29 6.93
N LYS A 356 11.74 33.59 7.30
CA LYS A 356 11.91 32.15 7.01
C LYS A 356 11.00 31.21 7.82
N GLY A 357 10.18 31.74 8.74
CA GLY A 357 9.28 30.98 9.59
C GLY A 357 10.01 30.11 10.64
N ILE A 358 9.32 29.74 11.71
CA ILE A 358 9.90 28.93 12.79
C ILE A 358 9.80 27.44 12.45
N PHE A 359 10.92 26.71 12.59
CA PHE A 359 10.99 25.27 12.37
C PHE A 359 10.92 24.48 13.70
N PRO A 360 10.47 23.20 13.69
CA PRO A 360 10.40 22.34 14.86
C PRO A 360 11.71 22.13 15.63
N VAL A 361 12.86 22.31 14.96
CA VAL A 361 14.18 22.37 15.60
C VAL A 361 14.85 23.66 15.18
N LEU A 362 15.01 24.58 16.13
CA LEU A 362 15.56 25.91 15.90
C LEU A 362 17.01 25.96 16.36
N ALA A 363 17.90 26.40 15.47
CA ALA A 363 19.33 26.56 15.74
C ALA A 363 19.80 27.97 15.42
N ASP A 364 20.88 28.40 16.07
CA ASP A 364 21.59 29.64 15.78
C ASP A 364 22.37 29.57 14.45
N LYS A 365 22.96 30.69 14.02
CA LYS A 365 23.79 30.78 12.80
C LYS A 365 25.04 29.90 12.83
N SER A 366 25.47 29.45 14.01
CA SER A 366 26.61 28.53 14.19
C SER A 366 26.17 27.06 14.16
N GLY A 367 24.88 26.79 14.10
CA GLY A 367 24.30 25.45 14.09
C GLY A 367 23.97 24.87 15.47
N ASN A 368 24.12 25.64 16.56
CA ASN A 368 23.75 25.18 17.90
C ASN A 368 22.23 25.21 18.05
N VAL A 369 21.63 24.10 18.48
CA VAL A 369 20.18 24.04 18.74
C VAL A 369 19.85 24.87 19.98
N VAL A 370 18.99 25.88 19.80
CA VAL A 370 18.55 26.80 20.86
C VAL A 370 17.13 26.53 21.34
N TRP A 371 16.31 25.86 20.53
CA TRP A 371 14.95 25.48 20.89
C TRP A 371 14.48 24.25 20.11
N ARG A 372 13.59 23.45 20.72
CA ARG A 372 12.96 22.26 20.13
C ARG A 372 11.48 22.26 20.45
N LEU A 373 10.66 21.94 19.46
CA LEU A 373 9.23 21.72 19.62
C LEU A 373 8.98 20.54 20.57
N LYS A 374 8.01 20.72 21.47
CA LYS A 374 7.58 19.71 22.43
C LYS A 374 6.14 19.30 22.14
N SER A 375 5.92 18.01 21.95
CA SER A 375 4.60 17.38 21.91
C SER A 375 4.26 16.85 23.31
N PRO A 376 3.17 17.28 23.96
CA PRO A 376 2.75 16.72 25.24
C PRO A 376 2.49 15.22 25.17
N VAL A 377 2.93 14.48 26.18
CA VAL A 377 2.59 13.06 26.39
C VAL A 377 1.68 12.97 27.60
N VAL A 378 0.41 12.65 27.37
CA VAL A 378 -0.64 12.62 28.39
C VAL A 378 -1.03 11.21 28.81
N GLU A 379 -0.67 10.21 28.01
CA GLU A 379 -0.87 8.79 28.33
C GLU A 379 0.37 7.95 27.98
N ALA A 380 0.54 6.85 28.72
CA ALA A 380 1.56 5.85 28.42
C ALA A 380 1.01 4.86 27.40
N VAL A 381 1.91 4.24 26.64
CA VAL A 381 1.55 3.15 25.72
C VAL A 381 1.05 1.96 26.53
N ASP A 382 -0.03 1.34 26.06
CA ASP A 382 -0.62 0.17 26.67
C ASP A 382 0.41 -0.98 26.74
N PRO A 383 0.55 -1.67 27.90
CA PRO A 383 1.53 -2.75 28.03
C PRO A 383 1.45 -3.82 26.95
N MET A 384 0.25 -4.18 26.46
CA MET A 384 0.09 -5.19 25.41
C MET A 384 0.62 -4.72 24.05
N LEU A 385 0.62 -3.42 23.81
CA LEU A 385 1.19 -2.82 22.59
C LEU A 385 2.70 -2.63 22.74
N ALA A 386 3.16 -2.20 23.93
CA ALA A 386 4.57 -2.00 24.24
C ALA A 386 5.40 -3.29 24.20
N GLU A 387 4.78 -4.47 24.34
CA GLU A 387 5.42 -5.78 24.11
C GLU A 387 6.09 -5.89 22.74
N LEU A 388 5.59 -5.16 21.74
CA LEU A 388 6.14 -5.17 20.38
C LEU A 388 7.51 -4.48 20.28
N TYR A 389 7.89 -3.61 21.21
CA TYR A 389 9.22 -2.98 21.16
C TYR A 389 10.38 -3.99 21.19
N GLY A 390 10.15 -5.18 21.75
CA GLY A 390 11.12 -6.24 21.88
C GLY A 390 12.20 -5.99 22.96
N GLY A 391 12.77 -7.07 23.52
CA GLY A 391 13.89 -7.00 24.46
C GLY A 391 13.61 -6.23 25.77
N ASN A 392 14.63 -5.53 26.30
CA ASN A 392 14.53 -4.63 27.48
C ASN A 392 14.16 -3.18 27.08
N ALA A 393 13.53 -2.98 25.92
CA ALA A 393 13.16 -1.65 25.45
C ALA A 393 11.99 -1.08 26.26
N ASN A 394 11.95 0.24 26.39
CA ASN A 394 10.89 0.98 27.04
C ASN A 394 10.61 2.27 26.25
N ASP A 395 9.51 2.94 26.59
CA ASP A 395 9.02 4.14 25.91
C ASP A 395 10.09 5.26 25.79
N ASP A 396 11.06 5.35 26.71
CA ASP A 396 12.10 6.39 26.69
C ASP A 396 13.11 6.22 25.52
N LYS A 397 13.11 5.04 24.87
CA LYS A 397 13.96 4.73 23.71
C LYS A 397 13.26 4.87 22.37
N VAL A 398 11.96 5.21 22.38
CA VAL A 398 11.15 5.33 21.18
C VAL A 398 11.35 6.69 20.53
N ILE A 399 11.51 6.68 19.22
CA ILE A 399 11.50 7.86 18.36
C ILE A 399 10.41 7.66 17.31
N TYR A 400 9.36 8.50 17.32
CA TYR A 400 8.21 8.35 16.42
C TYR A 400 8.19 9.45 15.36
N LYS A 401 7.68 9.11 14.18
CA LYS A 401 7.51 10.00 13.03
C LYS A 401 6.11 10.62 13.05
N ALA A 402 6.01 11.92 12.81
CA ALA A 402 4.80 12.72 13.07
C ALA A 402 4.19 13.43 11.84
N ASP A 403 4.70 13.18 10.64
CA ASP A 403 4.21 13.72 9.35
C ASP A 403 3.28 12.73 8.64
N THR A 404 2.27 12.25 9.36
CA THR A 404 1.31 11.21 8.95
C THR A 404 0.56 11.58 7.67
N SER A 405 0.44 10.64 6.73
CA SER A 405 -0.35 10.73 5.51
C SER A 405 -1.82 10.31 5.74
N SER A 406 -2.67 10.49 4.72
CA SER A 406 -4.01 9.88 4.72
C SER A 406 -3.93 8.35 4.62
N ASP A 407 -2.92 7.82 3.93
CA ASP A 407 -2.63 6.39 3.76
C ASP A 407 -2.65 5.61 5.08
N GLU A 408 -1.95 6.12 6.11
CA GLU A 408 -1.89 5.43 7.41
C GLU A 408 -3.23 5.48 8.12
N VAL A 409 -3.96 6.59 8.03
CA VAL A 409 -5.30 6.74 8.63
C VAL A 409 -6.28 5.80 7.95
N ASN A 410 -6.20 5.67 6.62
CA ASN A 410 -7.07 4.83 5.81
C ASN A 410 -6.92 3.35 6.17
N GLY A 411 -5.68 2.84 6.11
CA GLY A 411 -5.39 1.46 6.52
C GLY A 411 -5.79 1.21 7.98
N GLN A 412 -5.48 2.13 8.88
CA GLN A 412 -5.78 1.98 10.30
C GLN A 412 -7.29 1.93 10.57
N MET A 413 -8.09 2.82 9.98
CA MET A 413 -9.54 2.82 10.18
C MET A 413 -10.18 1.54 9.64
N ALA A 414 -9.75 1.06 8.46
CA ALA A 414 -10.19 -0.23 7.93
C ALA A 414 -9.84 -1.38 8.89
N LEU A 415 -8.59 -1.46 9.35
CA LEU A 415 -8.18 -2.53 10.27
C LEU A 415 -8.92 -2.46 11.61
N LEU A 416 -9.15 -1.28 12.19
CA LEU A 416 -9.87 -1.15 13.46
C LEU A 416 -11.29 -1.72 13.35
N TYR A 417 -11.97 -1.50 12.21
CA TYR A 417 -13.25 -2.14 11.92
C TYR A 417 -13.13 -3.67 11.90
N PHE A 418 -12.26 -4.21 11.03
CA PHE A 418 -12.13 -5.66 10.86
C PHE A 418 -11.69 -6.36 12.14
N ALA A 419 -10.73 -5.78 12.87
CA ALA A 419 -10.21 -6.35 14.10
C ALA A 419 -11.29 -6.40 15.19
N ALA A 420 -12.00 -5.30 15.44
CA ALA A 420 -13.05 -5.25 16.46
C ALA A 420 -14.28 -6.11 16.09
N ASN A 421 -14.61 -6.20 14.81
CA ASN A 421 -15.81 -6.90 14.33
C ASN A 421 -15.59 -8.42 14.17
N TYR A 422 -14.42 -8.82 13.68
CA TYR A 422 -14.18 -10.20 13.23
C TYR A 422 -13.06 -10.93 13.99
N LEU A 423 -12.05 -10.22 14.52
CA LEU A 423 -10.90 -10.85 15.18
C LEU A 423 -11.08 -10.97 16.71
N PHE A 424 -11.45 -9.86 17.35
CA PHE A 424 -11.61 -9.76 18.80
C PHE A 424 -13.08 -10.02 19.18
N ASP A 425 -13.39 -11.28 19.43
CA ASP A 425 -14.75 -11.71 19.79
C ASP A 425 -15.15 -11.39 21.24
N GLY A 426 -14.20 -10.90 22.05
CA GLY A 426 -14.41 -10.50 23.44
C GLY A 426 -14.54 -11.67 24.42
N THR A 427 -14.30 -12.91 23.98
CA THR A 427 -14.41 -14.10 24.85
C THR A 427 -13.25 -14.23 25.84
N GLY A 428 -12.06 -13.74 25.46
CA GLY A 428 -10.86 -13.68 26.30
C GLY A 428 -10.59 -12.28 26.83
N ALA A 429 -9.84 -12.19 27.95
CA ALA A 429 -9.47 -10.90 28.54
C ALA A 429 -8.59 -10.03 27.61
N GLU A 430 -7.69 -10.66 26.85
CA GLU A 430 -6.90 -9.98 25.82
C GLU A 430 -7.78 -9.45 24.70
N ASP A 431 -8.63 -10.30 24.09
CA ASP A 431 -9.56 -9.87 23.04
C ASP A 431 -10.49 -8.75 23.50
N ALA A 432 -11.04 -8.84 24.71
CA ALA A 432 -11.91 -7.81 25.26
C ALA A 432 -11.17 -6.47 25.40
N HIS A 433 -9.92 -6.48 25.87
CA HIS A 433 -9.10 -5.29 26.00
C HIS A 433 -8.69 -4.70 24.64
N LEU A 434 -8.23 -5.52 23.71
CA LEU A 434 -7.85 -5.09 22.36
C LEU A 434 -9.06 -4.54 21.59
N LYS A 435 -10.24 -5.12 21.77
CA LYS A 435 -11.49 -4.58 21.21
C LYS A 435 -11.81 -3.19 21.77
N GLN A 436 -11.65 -3.00 23.08
CA GLN A 436 -11.84 -1.69 23.72
C GLN A 436 -10.85 -0.65 23.20
N LEU A 437 -9.58 -1.02 23.04
CA LEU A 437 -8.56 -0.16 22.42
C LEU A 437 -8.94 0.19 20.97
N ALA A 438 -9.42 -0.78 20.19
CA ALA A 438 -9.83 -0.53 18.81
C ALA A 438 -10.94 0.53 18.72
N ILE A 439 -11.97 0.40 19.55
CA ILE A 439 -13.10 1.34 19.61
C ILE A 439 -12.60 2.72 20.08
N GLN A 440 -11.76 2.75 21.12
CA GLN A 440 -11.20 3.98 21.67
C GLN A 440 -10.35 4.75 20.65
N PHE A 441 -9.52 4.04 19.87
CA PHE A 441 -8.69 4.69 18.86
C PHE A 441 -9.53 5.20 17.69
N ALA A 442 -10.50 4.42 17.20
CA ALA A 442 -11.41 4.89 16.15
C ALA A 442 -12.18 6.15 16.58
N ASP A 443 -12.68 6.18 17.81
CA ASP A 443 -13.34 7.36 18.40
C ASP A 443 -12.41 8.58 18.41
N ARG A 444 -11.21 8.45 19.00
CA ARG A 444 -10.26 9.56 19.12
C ARG A 444 -9.80 10.09 17.77
N ILE A 445 -9.46 9.19 16.83
CA ILE A 445 -9.00 9.55 15.48
C ILE A 445 -10.08 10.38 14.78
N VAL A 446 -11.31 9.86 14.68
CA VAL A 446 -12.38 10.55 13.96
C VAL A 446 -12.81 11.81 14.69
N LYS A 447 -12.88 11.79 16.02
CA LYS A 447 -13.15 13.00 16.83
C LYS A 447 -12.12 14.09 16.58
N GLY A 448 -10.83 13.73 16.58
CA GLY A 448 -9.74 14.66 16.26
C GLY A 448 -9.91 15.24 14.86
N ILE A 449 -10.21 14.42 13.85
CA ILE A 449 -10.40 14.87 12.47
C ILE A 449 -11.60 15.84 12.36
N VAL A 450 -12.78 15.45 12.85
CA VAL A 450 -14.00 16.26 12.69
C VAL A 450 -13.97 17.55 13.51
N THR A 451 -13.36 17.53 14.70
CA THR A 451 -13.28 18.74 15.55
C THR A 451 -12.24 19.74 15.05
N ASN A 452 -11.26 19.28 14.27
CA ASN A 452 -10.25 20.11 13.64
C ASN A 452 -10.60 20.46 12.18
N GLY A 453 -11.88 20.47 11.83
CA GLY A 453 -12.34 20.89 10.50
C GLY A 453 -11.90 19.92 9.40
N PHE A 454 -12.03 18.62 9.63
CA PHE A 454 -11.65 17.55 8.70
C PHE A 454 -10.15 17.50 8.42
N ALA A 455 -9.32 17.58 9.45
CA ALA A 455 -7.86 17.43 9.32
C ALA A 455 -7.25 16.79 10.57
N MET A 456 -6.18 16.02 10.38
CA MET A 456 -5.36 15.57 11.50
C MET A 456 -4.29 16.62 11.82
N LEU A 457 -4.24 17.09 13.07
CA LEU A 457 -3.25 18.08 13.50
C LEU A 457 -2.05 17.42 14.18
N ASP A 458 -0.83 17.85 13.84
CA ASP A 458 0.40 17.39 14.48
C ASP A 458 0.78 18.27 15.70
N ALA A 459 2.01 18.12 16.20
CA ALA A 459 2.52 18.92 17.33
C ALA A 459 2.85 20.37 16.98
N THR A 460 2.92 20.72 15.69
CA THR A 460 3.13 22.10 15.23
C THR A 460 1.87 22.95 15.35
N GLY A 461 0.71 22.30 15.56
CA GLY A 461 -0.61 22.94 15.54
C GLY A 461 -1.22 23.04 14.13
N ASN A 462 -0.51 22.55 13.11
CA ASN A 462 -1.00 22.52 11.72
C ASN A 462 -1.55 21.14 11.33
N PRO A 463 -2.40 21.09 10.30
CA PRO A 463 -2.68 19.85 9.59
C PRO A 463 -1.39 19.19 9.10
N THR A 464 -1.30 17.86 9.20
CA THR A 464 -0.23 17.10 8.54
C THR A 464 -0.26 17.34 7.03
N THR A 465 0.79 16.94 6.30
CA THR A 465 0.89 17.19 4.86
C THR A 465 -0.28 16.62 4.07
N TRP A 466 -0.67 15.38 4.32
CA TRP A 466 -1.64 14.65 3.48
C TRP A 466 -2.91 14.19 4.22
N ALA A 467 -2.95 14.21 5.55
CA ALA A 467 -4.15 13.83 6.31
C ALA A 467 -5.14 15.01 6.43
N ARG A 468 -5.69 15.43 5.28
CA ARG A 468 -6.58 16.59 5.12
C ARG A 468 -7.80 16.20 4.27
N TRP A 469 -8.99 16.43 4.80
CA TRP A 469 -10.27 16.08 4.20
C TRP A 469 -11.27 17.24 4.18
N ASN A 470 -10.80 18.49 4.33
CA ASN A 470 -11.64 19.68 4.22
C ASN A 470 -11.86 20.04 2.74
N ALA A 471 -13.03 20.56 2.37
CA ALA A 471 -13.29 20.80 0.95
C ALA A 471 -12.46 21.95 0.36
N THR A 472 -11.86 22.82 1.19
CA THR A 472 -10.85 23.78 0.71
C THR A 472 -9.57 23.11 0.20
N TYR A 473 -9.25 21.91 0.70
CA TYR A 473 -8.20 21.06 0.17
C TYR A 473 -8.61 20.39 -1.15
N PHE A 474 -9.91 20.16 -1.35
CA PHE A 474 -10.48 19.53 -2.55
C PHE A 474 -10.65 20.49 -3.74
N ALA A 475 -10.63 21.80 -3.47
CA ALA A 475 -10.81 22.80 -4.51
C ALA A 475 -9.56 22.89 -5.40
N PRO A 476 -9.71 22.92 -6.74
CA PRO A 476 -8.58 23.23 -7.62
C PRO A 476 -8.02 24.60 -7.23
N GLN A 477 -6.72 24.79 -7.03
CA GLN A 477 -6.16 26.13 -6.83
C GLN A 477 -5.75 26.68 -8.20
N ILE A 478 -6.55 27.55 -8.80
CA ILE A 478 -6.30 28.07 -10.17
C ILE A 478 -5.33 29.28 -10.16
N ASP A 479 -5.05 29.87 -8.99
CA ASP A 479 -4.10 30.98 -8.92
C ASP A 479 -2.69 30.51 -8.55
N TYR A 480 -1.90 30.20 -9.58
CA TYR A 480 -0.47 29.90 -9.48
C TYR A 480 0.38 31.05 -8.89
N THR A 481 -0.21 32.24 -8.66
CA THR A 481 0.48 33.43 -8.12
C THR A 481 0.06 33.79 -6.70
N LEU A 482 -1.05 33.25 -6.19
CA LEU A 482 -1.44 33.36 -4.78
C LEU A 482 -0.72 32.30 -3.96
N ASN A 483 0.59 32.48 -3.85
CA ASN A 483 1.38 31.95 -2.76
C ASN A 483 0.98 32.71 -1.48
N THR A 484 -0.25 32.49 -0.98
CA THR A 484 -0.71 33.12 0.25
C THR A 484 0.21 32.66 1.37
N GLU A 485 0.85 33.64 2.01
CA GLU A 485 1.79 33.45 3.11
C GLU A 485 1.26 32.43 4.12
N GLY A 486 1.93 31.27 4.20
CA GLY A 486 1.61 30.20 5.15
C GLY A 486 1.26 28.85 4.55
N VAL A 487 1.02 28.76 3.23
CA VAL A 487 0.81 27.48 2.54
C VAL A 487 2.08 27.12 1.76
N PRO A 488 2.70 25.94 1.96
CA PRO A 488 3.95 25.58 1.27
C PRO A 488 3.79 25.65 -0.25
N PRO A 489 4.66 26.39 -0.97
CA PRO A 489 4.66 26.41 -2.42
C PRO A 489 5.25 25.09 -2.94
N GLY A 490 4.46 24.27 -3.62
CA GLY A 490 5.00 23.05 -4.23
C GLY A 490 4.03 22.14 -4.97
N GLU A 491 2.85 21.79 -4.42
CA GLU A 491 2.08 20.64 -4.91
C GLU A 491 0.55 20.78 -4.70
N TYR A 492 -0.06 21.91 -5.08
CA TYR A 492 -1.54 22.05 -5.08
C TYR A 492 -2.09 22.01 -6.50
N GLU A 493 -1.80 20.91 -7.18
CA GLU A 493 -2.32 20.63 -8.50
C GLU A 493 -3.79 20.15 -8.34
N GLY A 494 -4.76 21.04 -8.63
CA GLY A 494 -6.04 20.71 -9.30
C GLY A 494 -7.21 20.00 -8.59
N GLY A 495 -7.21 19.74 -7.27
CA GLY A 495 -8.35 19.03 -6.64
C GLY A 495 -8.47 17.56 -7.09
N TYR A 496 -7.37 17.00 -7.61
CA TYR A 496 -7.25 15.66 -8.17
C TYR A 496 -7.63 14.53 -7.20
N GLU A 497 -7.39 14.71 -5.91
CA GLU A 497 -7.60 13.68 -4.86
C GLU A 497 -8.94 13.82 -4.14
N SER A 498 -9.74 14.83 -4.51
CA SER A 498 -10.99 15.16 -3.81
C SER A 498 -11.97 13.98 -3.70
N ASP A 499 -12.04 13.15 -4.75
CA ASP A 499 -12.84 11.93 -4.80
C ASP A 499 -12.39 10.90 -3.76
N VAL A 500 -11.12 10.48 -3.77
CA VAL A 500 -10.60 9.50 -2.80
C VAL A 500 -10.67 10.02 -1.36
N ASN A 501 -10.41 11.31 -1.13
CA ASN A 501 -10.52 11.88 0.20
C ASN A 501 -11.98 11.95 0.69
N ALA A 502 -12.95 12.19 -0.20
CA ALA A 502 -14.37 12.10 0.14
C ALA A 502 -14.77 10.66 0.51
N ASP A 503 -14.30 9.67 -0.26
CA ASP A 503 -14.51 8.25 0.03
C ASP A 503 -13.93 7.86 1.41
N GLU A 504 -12.71 8.32 1.72
CA GLU A 504 -12.02 8.12 2.99
C GLU A 504 -12.83 8.66 4.18
N ILE A 505 -13.20 9.94 4.15
CA ILE A 505 -13.84 10.55 5.33
C ILE A 505 -15.24 9.98 5.59
N VAL A 506 -15.99 9.65 4.53
CA VAL A 506 -17.29 8.97 4.65
C VAL A 506 -17.10 7.60 5.29
N SER A 507 -16.07 6.87 4.89
CA SER A 507 -15.71 5.58 5.50
C SER A 507 -15.29 5.71 6.96
N PHE A 508 -14.42 6.66 7.30
CA PHE A 508 -13.90 6.84 8.65
C PHE A 508 -15.03 7.16 9.63
N VAL A 509 -15.90 8.11 9.27
CA VAL A 509 -17.05 8.49 10.10
C VAL A 509 -18.02 7.32 10.23
N LYS A 510 -18.32 6.59 9.15
CA LYS A 510 -19.20 5.40 9.25
C LYS A 510 -18.62 4.33 10.17
N THR A 511 -17.32 4.07 10.03
CA THR A 511 -16.59 3.11 10.86
C THR A 511 -16.64 3.51 12.33
N ALA A 512 -16.38 4.78 12.66
CA ALA A 512 -16.47 5.27 14.03
C ALA A 512 -17.91 5.19 14.58
N ILE A 513 -18.95 5.48 13.77
CA ILE A 513 -20.35 5.28 14.18
C ILE A 513 -20.60 3.83 14.56
N TYR A 514 -20.16 2.88 13.72
CA TYR A 514 -20.35 1.46 13.99
C TYR A 514 -19.64 1.06 15.29
N LEU A 515 -18.34 1.33 15.40
CA LEU A 515 -17.52 0.89 16.54
C LEU A 515 -17.95 1.51 17.87
N THR A 516 -18.21 2.82 17.90
CA THR A 516 -18.67 3.49 19.13
C THR A 516 -20.09 3.09 19.54
N SER A 517 -20.91 2.60 18.61
CA SER A 517 -22.25 2.07 18.93
C SER A 517 -22.21 0.76 19.71
N LEU A 518 -21.08 0.04 19.69
CA LEU A 518 -20.89 -1.18 20.46
C LEU A 518 -20.76 -0.91 21.98
N GLU A 519 -20.41 0.32 22.37
CA GLU A 519 -20.18 0.75 23.75
C GLU A 519 -20.89 2.09 24.04
N PRO A 520 -22.24 2.15 23.93
CA PRO A 520 -22.99 3.41 23.93
C PRO A 520 -22.94 4.16 25.27
N GLU A 521 -22.68 3.46 26.39
CA GLU A 521 -22.52 4.08 27.71
C GLU A 521 -21.24 4.93 27.80
N LEU A 522 -20.21 4.58 27.02
CA LEU A 522 -18.92 5.29 27.00
C LEU A 522 -18.88 6.35 25.91
N TYR A 523 -19.40 6.05 24.72
CA TYR A 523 -19.20 6.87 23.52
C TYR A 523 -20.49 7.46 22.94
N GLY A 524 -21.62 7.40 23.64
CA GLY A 524 -22.92 7.84 23.10
C GLY A 524 -22.95 9.31 22.61
N ALA A 525 -22.20 10.20 23.26
CA ALA A 525 -22.11 11.61 22.85
C ALA A 525 -21.29 11.77 21.55
N ASP A 526 -20.14 11.11 21.45
CA ASP A 526 -19.28 11.16 20.27
C ASP A 526 -19.93 10.42 19.09
N ASN A 527 -20.61 9.30 19.34
CA ASN A 527 -21.44 8.61 18.35
C ASN A 527 -22.53 9.53 17.76
N ALA A 528 -23.21 10.31 18.60
CA ALA A 528 -24.22 11.26 18.14
C ALA A 528 -23.61 12.36 17.27
N LEU A 529 -22.43 12.89 17.65
CA LEU A 529 -21.66 13.81 16.82
C LEU A 529 -21.31 13.19 15.45
N PHE A 530 -20.79 11.96 15.44
CA PHE A 530 -20.43 11.29 14.19
C PHE A 530 -21.63 11.06 13.29
N ARG A 531 -22.80 10.71 13.84
CA ARG A 531 -24.05 10.59 13.06
C ARG A 531 -24.48 11.91 12.44
N GLU A 532 -24.40 13.01 13.19
CA GLU A 532 -24.68 14.35 12.66
C GLU A 532 -23.73 14.70 11.50
N VAL A 533 -22.43 14.44 11.67
CA VAL A 533 -21.43 14.64 10.62
C VAL A 533 -21.73 13.76 9.40
N TYR A 534 -22.05 12.48 9.62
CA TYR A 534 -22.38 11.56 8.54
C TYR A 534 -23.59 12.02 7.74
N ASP A 535 -24.66 12.45 8.41
CA ASP A 535 -25.84 12.98 7.71
C ASP A 535 -25.51 14.22 6.89
N LYS A 536 -24.58 15.07 7.33
CA LYS A 536 -24.05 16.19 6.52
C LYS A 536 -23.27 15.71 5.29
N LEU A 537 -22.40 14.70 5.43
CA LEU A 537 -21.66 14.11 4.31
C LEU A 537 -22.58 13.57 3.21
N TRP A 538 -23.77 13.08 3.60
CA TRP A 538 -24.82 12.61 2.70
C TRP A 538 -25.78 13.69 2.20
N THR A 539 -25.66 14.92 2.69
CA THR A 539 -26.51 16.04 2.27
C THR A 539 -25.96 16.64 0.98
N PRO A 540 -26.72 16.64 -0.14
CA PRO A 540 -26.33 17.33 -1.36
C PRO A 540 -26.25 18.84 -1.17
N ARG A 541 -25.47 19.55 -1.97
CA ARG A 541 -25.46 21.02 -1.93
C ARG A 541 -26.79 21.60 -2.41
N ALA A 542 -27.19 22.70 -1.80
CA ALA A 542 -28.46 23.36 -2.13
C ALA A 542 -28.48 24.00 -3.53
N ASP A 543 -27.30 24.34 -4.07
CA ASP A 543 -27.14 24.90 -5.41
C ASP A 543 -27.05 23.83 -6.51
N GLY A 544 -26.93 22.55 -6.14
CA GLY A 544 -26.69 21.45 -7.06
C GLY A 544 -25.38 21.57 -7.84
N GLY A 545 -24.45 22.41 -7.38
CA GLY A 545 -23.15 22.65 -8.02
C GLY A 545 -22.06 21.71 -7.53
N SER A 546 -21.04 21.45 -8.35
CA SER A 546 -19.81 20.81 -7.88
C SER A 546 -18.95 21.83 -7.11
N TYR A 547 -18.08 21.36 -6.20
CA TYR A 547 -17.06 22.21 -5.60
C TYR A 547 -16.12 22.78 -6.69
N ASP A 548 -16.39 24.01 -7.12
CA ASP A 548 -15.58 24.80 -8.06
C ASP A 548 -14.97 25.99 -7.30
N ASN A 549 -13.66 26.22 -7.47
CA ASN A 549 -12.95 27.32 -6.81
C ASN A 549 -13.40 28.71 -7.28
N ARG A 550 -14.16 28.80 -8.37
CA ARG A 550 -14.71 30.05 -8.92
C ARG A 550 -15.90 30.55 -8.12
N ASP A 551 -16.48 29.73 -7.25
CA ASP A 551 -17.57 30.13 -6.38
C ASP A 551 -17.03 30.76 -5.09
N SER A 552 -17.10 32.10 -4.99
CA SER A 552 -16.71 32.84 -3.79
C SER A 552 -17.54 32.54 -2.52
N SER A 553 -18.57 31.68 -2.59
CA SER A 553 -19.46 31.34 -1.47
C SER A 553 -19.01 30.09 -0.69
N TYR A 554 -17.76 30.07 -0.22
CA TYR A 554 -17.14 28.99 0.56
C TYR A 554 -17.61 28.88 2.04
N SER A 555 -18.86 29.24 2.36
CA SER A 555 -19.29 29.26 3.78
C SER A 555 -19.59 27.89 4.38
N ASP A 556 -19.84 26.85 3.56
CA ASP A 556 -20.19 25.50 4.03
C ASP A 556 -19.11 24.43 3.78
N ALA A 557 -18.02 24.78 3.10
CA ALA A 557 -16.99 23.85 2.61
C ALA A 557 -16.25 23.07 3.71
N THR A 558 -16.35 23.52 4.96
CA THR A 558 -15.79 22.84 6.13
C THR A 558 -16.83 22.02 6.91
N SER A 559 -18.06 21.91 6.41
CA SER A 559 -19.17 21.21 7.08
C SER A 559 -19.35 19.75 6.65
N GLY A 560 -18.77 19.36 5.52
CA GLY A 560 -18.95 18.04 4.90
C GLY A 560 -20.11 17.94 3.90
N ILE A 561 -20.94 18.99 3.74
CA ILE A 561 -22.05 18.97 2.77
C ILE A 561 -21.52 18.77 1.33
N GLY A 562 -22.21 17.96 0.52
CA GLY A 562 -21.86 17.70 -0.88
C GLY A 562 -20.80 16.63 -1.11
N TYR A 563 -20.26 15.99 -0.06
CA TYR A 563 -19.20 15.00 -0.22
C TYR A 563 -19.68 13.75 -0.97
N ILE A 564 -20.94 13.35 -0.78
CA ILE A 564 -21.55 12.29 -1.59
C ILE A 564 -21.57 12.65 -3.10
N GLU A 565 -21.80 13.92 -3.45
CA GLU A 565 -21.80 14.36 -4.85
C GLU A 565 -20.38 14.29 -5.44
N ILE A 566 -19.34 14.59 -4.64
CA ILE A 566 -17.94 14.42 -5.04
C ILE A 566 -17.66 12.95 -5.38
N MET A 567 -18.04 12.02 -4.50
CA MET A 567 -17.89 10.58 -4.73
C MET A 567 -18.65 10.12 -5.99
N GLU A 568 -19.88 10.62 -6.18
CA GLU A 568 -20.73 10.34 -7.35
C GLU A 568 -20.24 11.04 -8.63
N GLN A 569 -19.12 11.76 -8.62
CA GLN A 569 -18.59 12.48 -9.78
C GLN A 569 -17.16 12.09 -10.15
N TYR A 570 -16.58 11.01 -9.60
CA TYR A 570 -15.20 10.57 -9.89
C TYR A 570 -14.79 10.70 -11.36
N ILE A 571 -15.51 10.05 -12.30
CA ILE A 571 -15.16 10.10 -13.73
C ILE A 571 -15.28 11.52 -14.27
N GLN A 572 -16.33 12.25 -13.89
CA GLN A 572 -16.54 13.61 -14.37
C GLN A 572 -15.44 14.55 -13.89
N ARG A 573 -15.00 14.42 -12.64
CA ARG A 573 -13.89 15.21 -12.08
C ARG A 573 -12.58 14.88 -12.78
N LYS A 574 -12.29 13.60 -13.10
CA LYS A 574 -11.14 13.24 -13.94
C LYS A 574 -11.23 13.83 -15.35
N LYS A 575 -12.42 13.91 -15.96
CA LYS A 575 -12.62 14.57 -17.26
C LYS A 575 -12.30 16.07 -17.21
N ASP A 576 -12.80 16.76 -16.19
CA ASP A 576 -12.63 18.21 -16.04
C ASP A 576 -11.15 18.57 -15.86
N VAL A 577 -10.46 17.75 -15.08
CA VAL A 577 -9.04 17.89 -14.78
C VAL A 577 -8.13 17.55 -15.98
N LEU A 578 -8.42 16.47 -16.71
CA LEU A 578 -7.70 16.17 -17.95
C LEU A 578 -7.86 17.27 -19.00
N SER A 579 -9.05 17.84 -19.10
CA SER A 579 -9.31 18.90 -20.06
C SER A 579 -8.37 20.09 -19.85
N SER A 580 -8.06 20.48 -18.60
CA SER A 580 -7.14 21.58 -18.31
C SER A 580 -5.67 21.23 -18.56
N ASP A 581 -5.24 20.02 -18.22
CA ASP A 581 -3.82 19.66 -18.24
C ASP A 581 -3.30 19.29 -19.63
N PHE A 582 -4.21 18.94 -20.55
CA PHE A 582 -3.90 18.62 -21.94
C PHE A 582 -4.33 19.69 -22.94
N ASP A 583 -4.58 20.92 -22.48
CA ASP A 583 -4.87 22.06 -23.37
C ASP A 583 -3.74 22.29 -24.41
N ASP A 584 -2.49 22.01 -24.02
CA ASP A 584 -1.32 22.06 -24.90
C ASP A 584 -1.17 20.83 -25.82
N TYR A 585 -2.02 19.79 -25.65
CA TYR A 585 -1.97 18.50 -26.35
C TYR A 585 -3.36 18.05 -26.86
N PRO A 586 -3.99 18.81 -27.77
CA PRO A 586 -5.40 18.63 -28.15
C PRO A 586 -5.73 17.27 -28.79
N ASP A 587 -4.77 16.64 -29.46
CA ASP A 587 -4.96 15.31 -30.07
C ASP A 587 -5.04 14.20 -29.01
N ILE A 588 -4.22 14.29 -27.96
CA ILE A 588 -4.24 13.36 -26.82
C ILE A 588 -5.53 13.57 -26.02
N ASN A 589 -5.88 14.83 -25.76
CA ASN A 589 -7.12 15.19 -25.07
C ASN A 589 -8.34 14.61 -25.80
N SER A 590 -8.42 14.82 -27.11
CA SER A 590 -9.50 14.29 -27.95
C SER A 590 -9.56 12.76 -27.97
N ALA A 591 -8.41 12.08 -28.01
CA ALA A 591 -8.34 10.61 -28.01
C ALA A 591 -8.78 10.00 -26.67
N ILE A 592 -8.44 10.63 -25.54
CA ILE A 592 -8.89 10.20 -24.21
C ILE A 592 -10.41 10.30 -24.11
N HIS A 593 -10.97 11.46 -24.46
CA HIS A 593 -12.42 11.68 -24.42
C HIS A 593 -13.19 10.76 -25.38
N ALA A 594 -12.64 10.45 -26.55
CA ALA A 594 -13.26 9.55 -27.52
C ALA A 594 -13.19 8.06 -27.11
N SER A 595 -12.16 7.66 -26.36
CA SER A 595 -11.97 6.27 -25.94
C SER A 595 -12.63 5.93 -24.61
N GLU A 596 -13.07 6.94 -23.84
CA GLU A 596 -13.50 6.81 -22.45
C GLU A 596 -12.50 6.06 -21.56
N ASN A 597 -11.22 6.08 -21.96
CA ASN A 597 -10.15 5.38 -21.27
C ASN A 597 -9.45 6.37 -20.32
N TRP A 598 -10.00 6.49 -19.11
CA TRP A 598 -9.57 7.48 -18.13
C TRP A 598 -8.29 7.11 -17.38
N ARG A 599 -7.69 5.96 -17.69
CA ARG A 599 -6.41 5.50 -17.12
C ARG A 599 -5.42 6.67 -17.06
N LEU A 600 -5.33 7.46 -18.14
CA LEU A 600 -4.43 8.61 -18.31
C LEU A 600 -4.54 9.71 -17.23
N ALA A 601 -5.63 9.73 -16.46
CA ALA A 601 -5.88 10.66 -15.35
C ALA A 601 -5.74 10.02 -13.96
N VAL A 602 -5.50 8.72 -13.89
CA VAL A 602 -5.56 7.94 -12.65
C VAL A 602 -4.24 8.04 -11.91
N ASN A 603 -4.36 8.29 -10.61
CA ASN A 603 -3.34 7.93 -9.65
C ASN A 603 -3.68 6.52 -9.13
N PHE A 604 -2.88 5.51 -9.51
CA PHE A 604 -3.13 4.12 -9.13
C PHE A 604 -3.04 3.90 -7.61
N SER A 605 -2.42 4.82 -6.87
CA SER A 605 -2.48 4.80 -5.41
C SER A 605 -3.87 5.15 -4.87
N ASP A 606 -4.59 6.05 -5.53
CA ASP A 606 -5.95 6.44 -5.12
C ASP A 606 -6.91 5.24 -5.23
N GLU A 607 -6.70 4.35 -6.20
CA GLU A 607 -7.50 3.12 -6.35
C GLU A 607 -7.33 2.15 -5.18
N ASN A 608 -6.10 1.99 -4.68
CA ASN A 608 -5.84 1.17 -3.49
C ASN A 608 -6.46 1.81 -2.24
N LEU A 609 -6.30 3.14 -2.09
CA LEU A 609 -6.88 3.90 -0.99
C LEU A 609 -8.41 3.87 -1.02
N PHE A 610 -9.02 4.02 -2.20
CA PHE A 610 -10.46 3.85 -2.39
C PHE A 610 -10.89 2.44 -1.96
N ALA A 611 -10.24 1.38 -2.45
CA ALA A 611 -10.60 0.01 -2.10
C ALA A 611 -10.52 -0.24 -0.58
N MET A 612 -9.49 0.30 0.08
CA MET A 612 -9.28 0.20 1.53
C MET A 612 -10.33 0.98 2.33
N ALA A 613 -10.69 2.19 1.90
CA ALA A 613 -11.74 2.98 2.54
C ALA A 613 -13.13 2.38 2.27
N PHE A 614 -13.39 1.94 1.04
CA PHE A 614 -14.70 1.47 0.60
C PHE A 614 -15.06 0.12 1.25
N LEU A 615 -14.09 -0.77 1.46
CA LEU A 615 -14.32 -2.10 2.03
C LEU A 615 -15.11 -2.10 3.36
N PRO A 616 -14.70 -1.40 4.44
CA PRO A 616 -15.49 -1.31 5.66
C PRO A 616 -16.79 -0.54 5.47
N LEU A 617 -16.80 0.53 4.66
CA LEU A 617 -17.99 1.36 4.41
C LEU A 617 -19.13 0.53 3.80
N ILE A 618 -18.86 -0.18 2.70
CA ILE A 618 -19.87 -0.99 2.02
C ILE A 618 -20.27 -2.21 2.86
N ASP A 619 -19.34 -2.80 3.62
CA ASP A 619 -19.65 -3.91 4.51
C ASP A 619 -20.65 -3.50 5.60
N ILE A 620 -20.43 -2.36 6.25
CA ILE A 620 -21.34 -1.85 7.29
C ILE A 620 -22.69 -1.47 6.67
N GLU A 621 -22.72 -0.69 5.59
CA GLU A 621 -23.97 -0.23 4.96
C GLU A 621 -24.82 -1.39 4.42
N MET A 622 -24.20 -2.41 3.81
CA MET A 622 -24.90 -3.60 3.35
C MET A 622 -25.41 -4.47 4.52
N ASN A 623 -24.66 -4.57 5.62
CA ASN A 623 -25.10 -5.32 6.80
C ASN A 623 -26.26 -4.63 7.54
N GLU A 624 -26.31 -3.29 7.53
CA GLU A 624 -27.43 -2.52 8.09
C GLU A 624 -28.69 -2.64 7.23
N ASN A 625 -28.59 -2.35 5.94
CA ASN A 625 -29.68 -2.51 4.99
C ASN A 625 -29.16 -2.55 3.54
N PRO A 626 -29.10 -3.72 2.89
CA PRO A 626 -28.56 -3.85 1.53
C PRO A 626 -29.45 -3.22 0.46
N ASN A 627 -30.72 -2.89 0.79
CA ASN A 627 -31.66 -2.24 -0.13
C ASN A 627 -31.81 -0.74 0.14
N SER A 628 -30.92 -0.15 0.93
CA SER A 628 -30.97 1.29 1.24
C SER A 628 -30.58 2.14 0.03
N GLU A 629 -31.03 3.39 0.01
CA GLU A 629 -30.58 4.38 -1.00
C GLU A 629 -29.07 4.61 -0.91
N ARG A 630 -28.49 4.57 0.30
CA ARG A 630 -27.04 4.69 0.51
C ARG A 630 -26.27 3.57 -0.19
N VAL A 631 -26.68 2.32 -0.02
CA VAL A 631 -26.04 1.18 -0.70
C VAL A 631 -26.18 1.31 -2.22
N ALA A 632 -27.33 1.75 -2.73
CA ALA A 632 -27.52 1.99 -4.16
C ALA A 632 -26.57 3.09 -4.70
N LYS A 633 -26.37 4.17 -3.96
CA LYS A 633 -25.42 5.24 -4.31
C LYS A 633 -23.97 4.78 -4.24
N LEU A 634 -23.56 4.11 -3.16
CA LEU A 634 -22.20 3.56 -3.02
C LEU A 634 -21.85 2.57 -4.13
N ARG A 635 -22.83 1.77 -4.56
CA ARG A 635 -22.72 0.93 -5.75
C ARG A 635 -22.44 1.79 -7.00
N GLY A 636 -23.20 2.86 -7.21
CA GLY A 636 -22.94 3.83 -8.27
C GLY A 636 -21.55 4.50 -8.21
N VAL A 637 -21.06 4.82 -7.01
CA VAL A 637 -19.69 5.31 -6.78
C VAL A 637 -18.66 4.27 -7.21
N PHE A 638 -18.82 3.02 -6.76
CA PHE A 638 -17.89 1.96 -7.15
C PHE A 638 -17.95 1.65 -8.66
N ASP A 639 -19.12 1.73 -9.30
CA ASP A 639 -19.23 1.60 -10.76
C ASP A 639 -18.39 2.66 -11.51
N GLN A 640 -18.13 3.83 -10.91
CA GLN A 640 -17.23 4.84 -11.50
C GLN A 640 -15.75 4.47 -11.37
N TRP A 641 -15.30 4.07 -10.19
CA TRP A 641 -13.94 3.58 -9.98
C TRP A 641 -13.67 2.31 -10.81
N TRP A 642 -14.66 1.41 -10.89
CA TRP A 642 -14.59 0.15 -11.63
C TRP A 642 -14.39 0.34 -13.13
N ALA A 643 -14.77 1.50 -13.69
CA ALA A 643 -14.55 1.80 -15.10
C ALA A 643 -13.08 1.65 -15.52
N ASN A 644 -12.14 1.92 -14.60
CA ASN A 644 -10.70 1.75 -14.80
C ASN A 644 -10.20 0.42 -14.20
N MET A 645 -10.51 0.15 -12.92
CA MET A 645 -9.99 -1.00 -12.17
C MET A 645 -10.25 -2.36 -12.83
N LYS A 646 -11.35 -2.50 -13.59
CA LYS A 646 -11.73 -3.77 -14.25
C LYS A 646 -10.67 -4.29 -15.24
N ASP A 647 -9.84 -3.41 -15.79
CA ASP A 647 -8.85 -3.74 -16.82
C ASP A 647 -7.48 -4.13 -16.24
N GLU A 648 -7.32 -4.09 -14.91
CA GLU A 648 -6.02 -4.25 -14.23
C GLU A 648 -5.68 -5.68 -13.84
N ASN A 649 -6.67 -6.59 -13.85
CA ASN A 649 -6.56 -7.94 -13.31
C ASN A 649 -6.17 -7.98 -11.81
N ASN A 650 -6.42 -6.91 -11.06
CA ASN A 650 -6.10 -6.84 -9.63
C ASN A 650 -7.09 -7.73 -8.83
N PRO A 651 -6.62 -8.80 -8.17
CA PRO A 651 -7.51 -9.71 -7.45
C PRO A 651 -8.30 -9.05 -6.32
N PHE A 652 -7.72 -8.06 -5.63
CA PHE A 652 -8.41 -7.39 -4.51
C PHE A 652 -9.59 -6.57 -5.03
N TYR A 653 -9.38 -5.79 -6.09
CA TYR A 653 -10.43 -4.95 -6.67
C TYR A 653 -11.56 -5.81 -7.26
N ILE A 654 -11.22 -6.88 -7.99
CA ILE A 654 -12.21 -7.82 -8.55
C ILE A 654 -13.07 -8.44 -7.45
N TYR A 655 -12.47 -8.92 -6.36
CA TYR A 655 -13.22 -9.55 -5.28
C TYR A 655 -14.04 -8.54 -4.47
N LEU A 656 -13.53 -7.32 -4.25
CA LEU A 656 -14.30 -6.25 -3.62
C LEU A 656 -15.52 -5.86 -4.46
N TYR A 657 -15.36 -5.76 -5.79
CA TYR A 657 -16.46 -5.47 -6.71
C TYR A 657 -17.52 -6.57 -6.67
N GLN A 658 -17.10 -7.83 -6.81
CA GLN A 658 -18.03 -8.97 -6.72
C GLN A 658 -18.73 -9.06 -5.36
N LYS A 659 -18.05 -8.73 -4.26
CA LYS A 659 -18.65 -8.69 -2.90
C LYS A 659 -19.74 -7.62 -2.81
N THR A 660 -19.51 -6.48 -3.44
CA THR A 660 -20.47 -5.36 -3.48
C THR A 660 -21.70 -5.70 -4.32
N TYR A 661 -21.53 -6.54 -5.33
CA TYR A 661 -22.57 -6.99 -6.26
C TYR A 661 -22.71 -8.52 -6.30
N PRO A 662 -23.17 -9.17 -5.22
CA PRO A 662 -23.30 -10.63 -5.19
C PRO A 662 -24.19 -11.15 -6.32
N GLU A 663 -25.16 -10.36 -6.77
CA GLU A 663 -26.10 -10.70 -7.83
C GLU A 663 -25.53 -10.62 -9.26
N ARG A 664 -24.40 -9.92 -9.47
CA ARG A 664 -23.77 -9.75 -10.79
C ARG A 664 -22.75 -10.87 -11.08
N THR A 665 -22.42 -11.06 -12.35
CA THR A 665 -21.46 -12.06 -12.84
C THR A 665 -20.48 -11.48 -13.88
N ASP A 666 -20.35 -10.16 -13.90
CA ASP A 666 -19.51 -9.40 -14.84
C ASP A 666 -18.09 -9.16 -14.31
N ALA A 667 -17.84 -9.42 -13.02
CA ALA A 667 -16.49 -9.49 -12.45
C ALA A 667 -15.74 -10.74 -12.96
N ASP A 668 -14.54 -10.56 -13.52
CA ASP A 668 -13.71 -11.68 -13.99
C ASP A 668 -12.97 -12.37 -12.84
N LEU A 669 -13.68 -13.24 -12.10
CA LEU A 669 -13.09 -14.06 -11.04
C LEU A 669 -12.00 -15.01 -11.57
N GLY A 670 -12.01 -15.32 -12.87
CA GLY A 670 -10.97 -16.11 -13.52
C GLY A 670 -9.67 -15.33 -13.67
N ALA A 671 -9.74 -14.03 -13.97
CA ALA A 671 -8.58 -13.13 -13.99
C ALA A 671 -7.95 -12.97 -12.61
N ALA A 672 -8.75 -12.82 -11.56
CA ALA A 672 -8.23 -12.74 -10.20
C ALA A 672 -7.46 -14.01 -9.80
N ALA A 673 -8.03 -15.20 -10.06
CA ALA A 673 -7.36 -16.47 -9.78
C ALA A 673 -6.09 -16.67 -10.62
N TRP A 674 -6.12 -16.29 -11.91
CA TRP A 674 -4.96 -16.34 -12.79
C TRP A 674 -3.85 -15.39 -12.33
N ALA A 675 -4.17 -14.15 -11.94
CA ALA A 675 -3.18 -13.19 -11.46
C ALA A 675 -2.51 -13.68 -10.16
N LEU A 676 -3.27 -14.27 -9.22
CA LEU A 676 -2.70 -14.93 -8.04
C LEU A 676 -1.76 -16.08 -8.42
N ALA A 677 -2.15 -16.91 -9.40
CA ALA A 677 -1.31 -18.01 -9.90
C ALA A 677 -0.01 -17.52 -10.54
N ARG A 678 -0.06 -16.40 -11.27
CA ARG A 678 1.08 -15.76 -11.96
C ARG A 678 1.96 -14.90 -11.06
N MET A 679 1.57 -14.63 -9.82
CA MET A 679 2.45 -13.91 -8.89
C MET A 679 3.69 -14.75 -8.54
N PRO A 680 4.93 -14.20 -8.58
CA PRO A 680 6.14 -14.97 -8.29
C PRO A 680 6.17 -15.58 -6.89
N GLN A 681 6.42 -16.90 -6.77
CA GLN A 681 6.53 -17.59 -5.48
C GLN A 681 7.44 -16.87 -4.47
N TYR A 682 8.53 -16.26 -4.97
CA TYR A 682 9.41 -15.38 -4.20
C TYR A 682 9.41 -14.01 -4.87
N ARG A 683 8.97 -12.99 -4.13
CA ARG A 683 8.83 -11.62 -4.65
C ARG A 683 10.11 -10.82 -4.53
N VAL A 684 11.19 -11.40 -5.02
CA VAL A 684 12.48 -10.71 -5.16
C VAL A 684 12.36 -9.71 -6.31
N SER A 685 12.65 -8.44 -6.03
CA SER A 685 12.74 -7.43 -7.09
C SER A 685 13.94 -7.74 -7.98
N PHE A 686 13.65 -7.81 -9.28
CA PHE A 686 14.66 -7.95 -10.33
C PHE A 686 14.28 -7.00 -11.45
N PRO A 687 15.26 -6.30 -12.03
CA PRO A 687 14.98 -5.36 -13.09
C PRO A 687 14.51 -6.12 -14.34
N VAL A 688 13.65 -5.51 -15.15
CA VAL A 688 13.11 -6.15 -16.36
C VAL A 688 13.07 -5.16 -17.50
N ASN A 689 13.17 -5.64 -18.74
CA ASN A 689 12.88 -4.84 -19.92
C ASN A 689 11.76 -5.51 -20.69
N ASN A 690 10.54 -5.03 -20.45
CA ASN A 690 9.34 -5.47 -21.14
C ASN A 690 8.80 -4.40 -22.12
N SER A 691 9.48 -3.23 -22.20
CA SER A 691 9.17 -2.19 -23.18
C SER A 691 9.37 -2.60 -24.64
N MET A 692 10.10 -3.70 -24.87
CA MET A 692 10.40 -4.23 -26.21
C MET A 692 9.39 -5.28 -26.70
N ARG A 693 8.32 -5.55 -25.94
CA ARG A 693 7.32 -6.59 -26.26
C ARG A 693 6.44 -6.19 -27.44
N ALA A 694 6.50 -6.98 -28.50
CA ALA A 694 5.67 -6.77 -29.69
C ALA A 694 4.20 -7.18 -29.46
N ASP A 695 3.93 -8.10 -28.54
CA ASP A 695 2.59 -8.63 -28.22
C ASP A 695 1.79 -7.74 -27.25
N ALA A 696 2.46 -6.78 -26.62
CA ALA A 696 1.86 -5.77 -25.76
C ALA A 696 2.29 -4.38 -26.25
N PRO A 697 1.69 -3.88 -27.35
CA PRO A 697 2.04 -2.58 -27.91
C PRO A 697 2.07 -1.50 -26.85
N LEU A 698 3.10 -0.65 -26.94
CA LEU A 698 3.27 0.48 -26.06
C LEU A 698 2.31 1.60 -26.45
N VAL A 699 1.68 2.19 -25.45
CA VAL A 699 0.86 3.39 -25.57
C VAL A 699 1.64 4.51 -24.91
N GLN A 700 1.82 5.63 -25.64
CA GLN A 700 2.43 6.82 -25.06
C GLN A 700 1.51 7.35 -23.98
N TYR A 701 2.06 7.50 -22.78
CA TYR A 701 1.36 7.99 -21.62
C TYR A 701 2.01 9.28 -21.17
N PHE A 702 1.20 10.31 -20.97
CA PHE A 702 1.62 11.41 -20.13
C PHE A 702 0.70 11.33 -18.93
N ASN A 703 1.19 10.78 -17.82
CA ASN A 703 0.54 11.00 -16.53
C ASN A 703 1.20 12.25 -15.95
N TYR A 704 0.42 13.20 -15.51
CA TYR A 704 0.95 14.40 -14.88
C TYR A 704 1.64 14.12 -13.54
N ARG A 705 1.35 12.97 -12.90
CA ARG A 705 2.00 12.48 -11.67
C ARG A 705 3.02 11.37 -11.89
N ASP A 706 2.74 10.39 -12.76
CA ASP A 706 3.75 9.41 -13.19
C ASP A 706 4.58 9.94 -14.36
N TYR A 707 5.47 10.87 -14.05
CA TYR A 707 6.44 11.42 -14.98
C TYR A 707 7.85 11.25 -14.45
N THR A 708 8.82 11.13 -15.36
CA THR A 708 10.23 11.20 -14.98
C THR A 708 10.77 12.58 -15.31
N LYS A 709 11.48 13.21 -14.36
CA LYS A 709 12.23 14.44 -14.61
C LYS A 709 13.52 14.10 -15.33
N ILE A 710 13.67 14.48 -16.59
CA ILE A 710 14.94 14.37 -17.31
C ILE A 710 15.40 15.75 -17.74
N ASN A 711 16.58 16.17 -17.27
CA ASN A 711 17.12 17.52 -17.44
C ASN A 711 16.18 18.64 -16.96
N GLY A 712 15.34 18.35 -15.97
CA GLY A 712 14.36 19.31 -15.42
C GLY A 712 12.99 19.27 -16.09
N ASP A 713 12.84 18.59 -17.24
CA ASP A 713 11.57 18.46 -17.95
C ASP A 713 10.78 17.24 -17.47
N ARG A 714 9.46 17.37 -17.33
CA ARG A 714 8.56 16.21 -17.15
C ARG A 714 8.49 15.42 -18.45
N LYS A 715 8.84 14.13 -18.40
CA LYS A 715 8.70 13.19 -19.53
C LYS A 715 7.68 12.12 -19.17
N GLY A 716 6.73 11.87 -20.07
CA GLY A 716 5.71 10.84 -19.91
C GLY A 716 6.32 9.44 -19.81
N VAL A 717 5.71 8.60 -18.98
CA VAL A 717 6.02 7.18 -18.84
C VAL A 717 5.42 6.41 -20.02
N VAL A 718 6.03 5.28 -20.39
CA VAL A 718 5.47 4.39 -21.40
C VAL A 718 4.67 3.28 -20.71
N SER A 719 3.47 3.01 -21.22
CA SER A 719 2.60 1.95 -20.70
C SER A 719 2.34 0.88 -21.74
N THR A 720 2.12 -0.35 -21.31
CA THR A 720 1.63 -1.45 -22.14
C THR A 720 0.13 -1.30 -22.36
N SER A 721 -0.36 -1.76 -23.51
CA SER A 721 -1.79 -1.74 -23.86
C SER A 721 -2.68 -2.64 -22.95
N ARG A 722 -2.06 -3.54 -22.18
CA ARG A 722 -2.70 -4.45 -21.22
C ARG A 722 -1.76 -4.72 -20.03
N PRO A 723 -2.27 -5.15 -18.87
CA PRO A 723 -1.41 -5.64 -17.80
C PRO A 723 -0.62 -6.86 -18.28
N LEU A 724 0.64 -6.93 -17.88
CA LEU A 724 1.49 -8.09 -18.13
C LEU A 724 1.37 -9.07 -16.95
N PRO A 725 1.60 -10.39 -17.17
CA PRO A 725 1.62 -11.34 -16.07
C PRO A 725 2.67 -10.93 -15.00
N LEU A 726 2.31 -11.03 -13.72
CA LEU A 726 3.11 -10.49 -12.61
C LEU A 726 4.53 -11.10 -12.48
N ASP A 727 4.74 -12.31 -12.99
CA ASP A 727 6.06 -12.92 -13.05
C ASP A 727 6.88 -12.49 -14.27
N GLU A 728 6.28 -11.81 -15.25
CA GLU A 728 6.93 -11.23 -16.44
C GLU A 728 7.23 -9.73 -16.30
N THR A 729 6.93 -9.14 -15.13
CA THR A 729 7.23 -7.74 -14.77
C THR A 729 8.19 -7.65 -13.60
N ASP A 730 8.69 -6.43 -13.32
CA ASP A 730 9.26 -6.15 -12.01
C ASP A 730 8.16 -6.31 -10.95
N ILE A 731 8.58 -6.62 -9.73
CA ILE A 731 7.64 -6.69 -8.62
C ILE A 731 7.17 -5.27 -8.32
N HIS A 732 5.85 -5.08 -8.35
CA HIS A 732 5.21 -3.84 -7.96
C HIS A 732 4.02 -4.16 -7.04
N LYS A 733 3.49 -3.09 -6.45
CA LYS A 733 2.41 -3.08 -5.46
C LYS A 733 1.08 -2.79 -6.14
N PHE A 734 -0.04 -2.95 -5.43
CA PHE A 734 -1.36 -2.58 -6.00
C PHE A 734 -1.55 -1.07 -6.18
N ASN A 735 -0.75 -0.24 -5.50
CA ASN A 735 -0.77 1.20 -5.65
C ASN A 735 0.11 1.73 -6.80
N SER A 736 0.56 0.85 -7.71
CA SER A 736 1.39 1.17 -8.86
C SER A 736 0.70 0.75 -10.15
N SER A 737 0.95 1.44 -11.27
CA SER A 737 0.31 1.10 -12.54
C SER A 737 0.71 -0.30 -13.02
N PRO A 738 -0.25 -1.24 -13.20
CA PRO A 738 0.03 -2.58 -13.72
C PRO A 738 0.32 -2.58 -15.23
N PHE A 739 0.16 -1.42 -15.87
CA PHE A 739 0.48 -1.19 -17.28
C PHE A 739 1.90 -0.64 -17.47
N THR A 740 2.69 -0.45 -16.40
CA THR A 740 4.02 0.16 -16.54
C THR A 740 4.91 -0.67 -17.46
N ALA A 741 5.45 -0.04 -18.51
CA ALA A 741 6.55 -0.60 -19.27
C ALA A 741 7.87 -0.23 -18.60
N PHE A 742 8.70 -1.22 -18.36
CA PHE A 742 10.00 -1.09 -17.70
C PHE A 742 11.13 -1.18 -18.71
N SER A 743 12.18 -0.42 -18.42
CA SER A 743 13.49 -0.46 -19.07
C SER A 743 14.57 -0.50 -17.98
N GLY A 744 14.73 -1.66 -17.35
CA GLY A 744 15.63 -1.84 -16.21
C GLY A 744 14.90 -1.80 -14.88
N TYR A 745 15.46 -1.06 -13.91
CA TYR A 745 14.79 -0.73 -12.64
C TYR A 745 13.88 0.50 -12.74
N THR A 746 13.83 1.14 -13.91
CA THR A 746 13.13 2.41 -14.09
C THR A 746 12.03 2.27 -15.13
N ASN A 747 10.97 3.04 -14.94
CA ASN A 747 9.93 3.26 -15.93
C ASN A 747 10.59 3.65 -17.27
N ALA A 748 10.10 3.05 -18.35
CA ALA A 748 10.49 3.47 -19.68
C ALA A 748 9.95 4.90 -19.93
N THR A 749 10.81 5.81 -20.41
CA THR A 749 10.53 7.24 -20.61
C THR A 749 10.92 7.71 -22.00
N ILE A 750 10.16 8.59 -22.63
CA ILE A 750 10.46 9.11 -23.98
C ILE A 750 11.31 10.39 -23.87
N LEU A 751 12.36 10.54 -24.69
CA LEU A 751 13.19 11.74 -24.78
C LEU A 751 13.00 12.43 -26.13
N ASN A 752 12.49 13.67 -26.11
CA ASN A 752 12.45 14.56 -27.29
C ASN A 752 11.75 14.00 -28.54
N ASN A 753 10.60 13.32 -28.39
CA ASN A 753 9.90 12.63 -29.49
C ASN A 753 10.72 11.55 -30.21
N ASP A 754 11.92 11.22 -29.71
CA ASP A 754 12.66 10.03 -30.08
C ASP A 754 12.41 8.98 -29.00
N TYR A 755 11.93 7.80 -29.40
CA TYR A 755 11.87 6.65 -28.50
C TYR A 755 13.27 6.44 -27.92
N VAL A 756 13.41 6.53 -26.59
CA VAL A 756 14.68 6.20 -25.94
C VAL A 756 15.02 4.78 -26.33
N ASP A 757 16.26 4.58 -26.77
CA ASP A 757 16.77 3.28 -27.16
C ASP A 757 16.94 2.39 -25.91
N TYR A 758 15.83 1.79 -25.48
CA TYR A 758 15.75 0.87 -24.34
C TYR A 758 16.52 -0.44 -24.58
N THR A 759 17.12 -0.63 -25.76
CA THR A 759 18.01 -1.77 -26.03
C THR A 759 19.36 -1.67 -25.30
N LYS A 760 19.65 -0.55 -24.63
CA LYS A 760 20.94 -0.28 -23.97
C LYS A 760 20.99 -0.56 -22.47
N VAL A 761 19.92 -1.07 -21.85
CA VAL A 761 19.93 -1.41 -20.41
C VAL A 761 20.92 -2.55 -20.18
N LYS A 762 22.00 -2.28 -19.43
CA LYS A 762 22.92 -3.31 -18.95
C LYS A 762 22.64 -3.57 -17.48
N TYR A 763 22.16 -4.77 -17.17
CA TYR A 763 21.84 -5.23 -15.81
C TYR A 763 23.08 -5.67 -15.00
N ASN A 764 24.25 -5.08 -15.26
CA ASN A 764 25.51 -5.61 -14.76
C ASN A 764 25.57 -5.62 -13.23
N GLY A 765 25.90 -6.78 -12.65
CA GLY A 765 26.18 -6.91 -11.21
C GLY A 765 24.97 -7.29 -10.37
N VAL A 766 24.02 -8.04 -10.93
CA VAL A 766 22.86 -8.55 -10.17
C VAL A 766 23.32 -9.58 -9.14
N SER A 767 22.89 -9.38 -7.90
CA SER A 767 23.06 -10.36 -6.82
C SER A 767 21.88 -11.33 -6.80
N TYR A 768 22.18 -12.62 -6.66
CA TYR A 768 21.18 -13.70 -6.49
C TYR A 768 21.09 -14.20 -5.04
N THR A 769 21.94 -13.66 -4.16
CA THR A 769 22.03 -14.03 -2.74
C THR A 769 21.67 -12.88 -1.81
N SER A 770 21.38 -11.71 -2.36
CA SER A 770 20.91 -10.54 -1.63
C SER A 770 20.14 -9.61 -2.57
N GLY A 771 19.31 -8.75 -2.02
CA GLY A 771 18.54 -7.78 -2.79
C GLY A 771 17.40 -7.25 -1.96
N SER A 772 16.30 -6.91 -2.63
CA SER A 772 15.07 -6.47 -2.00
C SER A 772 13.93 -7.43 -2.28
N MET A 773 13.07 -7.65 -1.29
CA MET A 773 11.94 -8.55 -1.36
C MET A 773 10.67 -7.83 -0.90
N GLU A 774 9.68 -7.84 -1.78
CA GLU A 774 8.36 -7.31 -1.51
C GLU A 774 7.54 -8.26 -0.61
N SER A 775 6.70 -7.70 0.25
CA SER A 775 5.85 -8.49 1.15
C SER A 775 4.82 -9.35 0.41
N GLY A 776 4.35 -10.39 1.09
CA GLY A 776 3.29 -11.28 0.60
C GLY A 776 1.89 -10.67 0.62
N THR A 777 1.69 -9.49 1.24
CA THR A 777 0.38 -8.88 1.51
C THR A 777 -0.54 -8.84 0.28
N TRP A 778 0.03 -8.47 -0.86
CA TRP A 778 -0.67 -8.35 -2.14
C TRP A 778 -1.21 -9.68 -2.69
N PHE A 779 -0.71 -10.81 -2.21
CA PHE A 779 -1.31 -12.12 -2.46
C PHE A 779 -2.26 -12.50 -1.34
N LEU A 780 -1.81 -12.37 -0.10
CA LEU A 780 -2.49 -12.92 1.08
C LEU A 780 -3.87 -12.31 1.29
N LEU A 781 -3.99 -10.98 1.22
CA LEU A 781 -5.27 -10.28 1.37
C LEU A 781 -6.32 -10.77 0.36
N PRO A 782 -6.11 -10.66 -0.97
CA PRO A 782 -7.10 -11.11 -1.92
C PRO A 782 -7.29 -12.63 -1.96
N TYR A 783 -6.24 -13.43 -1.74
CA TYR A 783 -6.37 -14.89 -1.69
C TYR A 783 -7.35 -15.32 -0.59
N TRP A 784 -7.14 -14.84 0.63
CA TRP A 784 -8.00 -15.17 1.77
C TRP A 784 -9.38 -14.53 1.66
N MET A 785 -9.49 -13.30 1.14
CA MET A 785 -10.78 -12.66 0.84
C MET A 785 -11.61 -13.48 -0.16
N GLY A 786 -10.99 -13.91 -1.27
CA GLY A 786 -11.65 -14.73 -2.29
C GLY A 786 -12.12 -16.08 -1.76
N ARG A 787 -11.29 -16.73 -0.93
CA ARG A 787 -11.65 -17.97 -0.20
C ARG A 787 -12.81 -17.74 0.78
N TYR A 788 -12.76 -16.65 1.56
CA TYR A 788 -13.78 -16.35 2.55
C TYR A 788 -15.14 -16.03 1.91
N HIS A 789 -15.17 -15.28 0.81
CA HIS A 789 -16.43 -14.97 0.13
C HIS A 789 -16.88 -16.02 -0.91
N GLY A 790 -16.19 -17.16 -1.00
CA GLY A 790 -16.55 -18.23 -1.93
C GLY A 790 -16.39 -17.85 -3.40
N MET A 791 -15.52 -16.89 -3.72
CA MET A 791 -15.18 -16.49 -5.09
C MET A 791 -14.03 -17.34 -5.65
N LEU A 792 -13.21 -17.89 -4.76
CA LEU A 792 -12.07 -18.75 -5.09
C LEU A 792 -12.19 -20.07 -4.30
N LYS A 793 -11.98 -21.19 -4.97
CA LYS A 793 -11.99 -22.53 -4.35
C LYS A 793 -10.79 -23.35 -4.83
N GLU A 794 -10.06 -23.95 -3.90
CA GLU A 794 -9.03 -24.94 -4.23
C GLU A 794 -9.68 -26.26 -4.64
N GLN A 795 -9.07 -26.96 -5.60
CA GLN A 795 -9.57 -28.21 -6.18
C GLN A 795 -9.49 -29.40 -5.22
#